data_AF-A0A150XPH4-F1
#
_entry.id   AF-A0A150XPH4-F1
#
_cell.length_a   1.000
_cell.length_b   1.000
_cell.length_c   1.000
_cell.angle_alpha   90.00
_cell.angle_beta   90.00
_cell.angle_gamma   90.00
#
_symmetry.space_group_name_H-M   'P 1'
#
loop_
_entity.id
_entity.type
_entity.pdbx_description
1 polymer ?
#
loop_
_entity_poly.entity_id
_entity_poly.type
_entity_poly.pdbx_seq_one_letter_code
_entity_poly.pdbx_strand_id
1 'polypeptide(L)'
;MGPKIKKIKKLLVANRGEIAIRVLRAASELKIRTVAMYTYEDRYSLHRYKADEAYQIGENEEPLKPYLDIQEIITLAKNEGVDAIHPGYGFLSENVHFVRACKEAGIIFIGPEPEVMERLGDKVQAKIVARKAQVPLIEDSQESLNSFDVALKEAKRIGFPVMVKAAAGGGGRGMRVVREEVELEKAFNEAKSEASKAFGDDTMFLEKFIDNPKHIEVQIMGDNYGHLVHLYERDCSVQRRYQKVVEVAPSINLSQATRDKLYEYALKITKEVNYNNVGTVEFLVDAEENIYFIEVNPRVQVEHTITEEITGIDIVRSQIEIAQGYPLSDPRIFIKDQSDIQCNGFAIQCRITTEDPENGFKPDYGTIIAYRSAGGFGIRLDAGNCYAGVTISPFFDSMLVKISAKGRTLKGASQRLQRALSEFRIRGVKTNKGFLENVLKHPTFYNGEATVKFIESHPELFEMPRFMNRATRLLNYLGEVAVNGNPNVKRIDPYVHFREPKIPASDRLASHPRGTKQILTEGGPEGLVKWVKDQKQILFTDTTFRDAHQSLLATRMRTLDILKVTDGFTKNHPEIFSLEMWGGATFDVSMRFLNENPWDRLKLIREAAPNTLTQMLLRGSNGVGYTAYPDNLIERFVEKTAEYGMDVFRIFDSLNWIENMKVSIKTVRERTNSVAEACICYTGDVLDANSKYNLQYYIDMAKALEDEGAHILCIKDMAGLLKPRAATKLITALKESVEMPIHLHTHDTSSMQATTYFHAIEAGVDIVDVAIASMSGLTSQPNFNSIVACLEGHERDPKINLSKLNEYSNYWEDVREYYYPFESGLKAGTAEVYDHEIPGGQYSNLRPQATALGLEHKFEEVKRNYAIVNKLFGDIVKVTPSSKVVGDMAIYMTSNNLTVEDIMTRGESLSFPESVVSLFRGDLGQTPGGFPQELSKIILKGKTAYTDRPNAHLEPVDFDKEFKQFQIDFDEYCDELDFLSYKLYPKVFRDFYEHWLTYGEVRHLPTKAFFYGLKENEEVFVQIGKGKHIIVKMLHKSEPDEDAIRKVYFDLNGQTRVIEVKDQNVKVTKAVHRKAEAENEIGSPLQGRLAEIKVKEGQEVKANTGLFVIEAMKMETTVSAPKAGKVKKIHLMAGTMLDQEDLVIEME
;
A
#
# COMPACT_ATOMS: atom_id res chain seq x y z
N MET A 1 -45.58 -50.15 -13.96
CA MET A 1 -46.02 -48.82 -14.44
C MET A 1 -44.85 -47.88 -14.23
N GLY A 2 -44.32 -47.24 -15.28
CA GLY A 2 -43.21 -46.31 -15.13
C GLY A 2 -43.61 -45.04 -14.34
N PRO A 3 -42.64 -44.29 -13.79
CA PRO A 3 -42.91 -43.03 -13.11
C PRO A 3 -43.74 -42.09 -13.99
N LYS A 4 -44.77 -41.48 -13.40
CA LYS A 4 -45.64 -40.54 -14.11
C LYS A 4 -44.93 -39.19 -14.21
N ILE A 5 -44.84 -38.65 -15.44
CA ILE A 5 -44.27 -37.32 -15.68
C ILE A 5 -45.07 -36.27 -14.90
N LYS A 6 -44.40 -35.53 -14.00
CA LYS A 6 -44.96 -34.42 -13.22
C LYS A 6 -44.29 -33.13 -13.65
N LYS A 7 -45.01 -32.31 -14.43
CA LYS A 7 -44.48 -31.02 -14.90
C LYS A 7 -44.38 -30.02 -13.74
N ILE A 8 -43.18 -29.54 -13.47
CA ILE A 8 -42.92 -28.45 -12.51
C ILE A 8 -43.27 -27.13 -13.18
N LYS A 9 -44.09 -26.30 -12.54
CA LYS A 9 -44.44 -24.95 -12.99
C LYS A 9 -43.82 -23.88 -12.11
N LYS A 10 -43.65 -24.15 -10.82
CA LYS A 10 -43.00 -23.25 -9.85
C LYS A 10 -41.95 -24.01 -9.01
N LEU A 11 -40.73 -23.49 -8.95
CA LEU A 11 -39.58 -24.10 -8.25
C LEU A 11 -39.01 -23.12 -7.23
N LEU A 12 -38.87 -23.56 -5.98
CA LEU A 12 -38.18 -22.83 -4.91
C LEU A 12 -36.74 -23.33 -4.78
N VAL A 13 -35.79 -22.42 -4.60
CA VAL A 13 -34.41 -22.78 -4.27
C VAL A 13 -34.17 -22.59 -2.78
N ALA A 14 -34.00 -23.70 -2.06
CA ALA A 14 -33.75 -23.70 -0.62
C ALA A 14 -32.26 -23.47 -0.33
N ASN A 15 -31.72 -22.36 -0.84
CA ASN A 15 -30.31 -21.99 -0.73
C ASN A 15 -30.10 -20.49 -1.01
N ARG A 16 -28.85 -20.03 -1.02
CA ARG A 16 -28.45 -18.65 -1.28
C ARG A 16 -27.27 -18.56 -2.26
N GLY A 17 -26.86 -17.33 -2.57
CA GLY A 17 -25.61 -17.05 -3.27
C GLY A 17 -25.55 -17.61 -4.69
N GLU A 18 -24.37 -18.08 -5.11
CA GLU A 18 -24.12 -18.48 -6.51
C GLU A 18 -24.99 -19.67 -6.94
N ILE A 19 -25.12 -20.69 -6.08
CA ILE A 19 -25.85 -21.91 -6.43
C ILE A 19 -27.34 -21.65 -6.60
N ALA A 20 -27.90 -20.73 -5.80
CA ALA A 20 -29.25 -20.27 -6.00
C ALA A 20 -29.39 -19.65 -7.40
N ILE A 21 -28.51 -18.72 -7.77
CA ILE A 21 -28.51 -18.11 -9.12
C ILE A 21 -28.36 -19.16 -10.22
N ARG A 22 -27.47 -20.15 -10.05
CA ARG A 22 -27.25 -21.23 -11.02
C ARG A 22 -28.50 -22.07 -11.27
N VAL A 23 -29.24 -22.41 -10.21
CA VAL A 23 -30.50 -23.17 -10.31
C VAL A 23 -31.61 -22.30 -10.91
N LEU A 24 -31.72 -21.04 -10.49
CA LEU A 24 -32.69 -20.08 -11.03
C LEU A 24 -32.51 -19.91 -12.55
N ARG A 25 -31.26 -19.85 -13.04
CA ARG A 25 -30.95 -19.83 -14.48
C ARG A 25 -31.48 -21.08 -15.20
N ALA A 26 -31.17 -22.28 -14.70
CA ALA A 26 -31.64 -23.53 -15.30
C ALA A 26 -33.18 -23.62 -15.34
N ALA A 27 -33.84 -23.27 -14.23
CA ALA A 27 -35.29 -23.24 -14.13
C ALA A 27 -35.92 -22.23 -15.11
N SER A 28 -35.33 -21.03 -15.24
CA SER A 28 -35.79 -20.00 -16.16
C SER A 28 -35.66 -20.43 -17.63
N GLU A 29 -34.56 -21.09 -18.01
CA GLU A 29 -34.38 -21.67 -19.35
C GLU A 29 -35.41 -22.77 -19.67
N LEU A 30 -35.85 -23.51 -18.64
CA LEU A 30 -36.95 -24.48 -18.72
C LEU A 30 -38.34 -23.84 -18.66
N LYS A 31 -38.43 -22.50 -18.52
CA LYS A 31 -39.65 -21.71 -18.36
C LYS A 31 -40.47 -22.11 -17.12
N ILE A 32 -39.76 -22.44 -16.05
CA ILE A 32 -40.31 -22.71 -14.72
C ILE A 32 -40.24 -21.40 -13.92
N ARG A 33 -41.33 -21.02 -13.27
CA ARG A 33 -41.38 -19.85 -12.40
C ARG A 33 -40.55 -20.10 -11.15
N THR A 34 -39.79 -19.11 -10.71
CA THR A 34 -38.73 -19.31 -9.71
C THR A 34 -38.99 -18.55 -8.42
N VAL A 35 -38.67 -19.18 -7.29
CA VAL A 35 -38.80 -18.61 -5.95
C VAL A 35 -37.47 -18.68 -5.21
N ALA A 36 -37.03 -17.56 -4.62
CA ALA A 36 -35.89 -17.50 -3.71
C ALA A 36 -36.34 -17.25 -2.26
N MET A 37 -35.51 -17.64 -1.30
CA MET A 37 -35.68 -17.33 0.13
C MET A 37 -34.44 -16.61 0.67
N TYR A 38 -34.64 -15.62 1.53
CA TYR A 38 -33.54 -14.80 2.05
C TYR A 38 -33.72 -14.42 3.52
N THR A 39 -32.64 -14.30 4.30
CA THR A 39 -32.66 -13.69 5.64
C THR A 39 -32.44 -12.18 5.56
N TYR A 40 -32.70 -11.44 6.63
CA TYR A 40 -32.55 -9.98 6.63
C TYR A 40 -31.15 -9.50 6.25
N GLU A 41 -30.12 -10.21 6.69
CA GLU A 41 -28.72 -9.97 6.35
C GLU A 41 -28.42 -10.20 4.87
N ASP A 42 -29.19 -11.08 4.22
CA ASP A 42 -29.06 -11.43 2.80
C ASP A 42 -30.00 -10.63 1.88
N ARG A 43 -30.69 -9.59 2.40
CA ARG A 43 -31.63 -8.74 1.63
C ARG A 43 -31.02 -8.08 0.39
N TYR A 44 -29.70 -7.92 0.35
CA TYR A 44 -28.95 -7.37 -0.77
C TYR A 44 -28.25 -8.43 -1.63
N SER A 45 -28.41 -9.71 -1.30
CA SER A 45 -27.81 -10.82 -2.03
C SER A 45 -28.37 -10.92 -3.45
N LEU A 46 -27.49 -11.07 -4.45
CA LEU A 46 -27.90 -11.07 -5.86
C LEU A 46 -28.97 -12.12 -6.19
N HIS A 47 -28.96 -13.28 -5.53
CA HIS A 47 -29.90 -14.37 -5.81
C HIS A 47 -31.38 -13.98 -5.61
N ARG A 48 -31.65 -13.10 -4.64
CA ARG A 48 -32.98 -12.55 -4.36
C ARG A 48 -33.57 -11.86 -5.60
N TYR A 49 -32.76 -11.09 -6.31
CA TYR A 49 -33.18 -10.33 -7.50
C TYR A 49 -33.17 -11.15 -8.80
N LYS A 50 -32.76 -12.43 -8.74
CA LYS A 50 -32.72 -13.33 -9.90
C LYS A 50 -33.91 -14.27 -9.98
N ALA A 51 -34.70 -14.38 -8.92
CA ALA A 51 -35.94 -15.15 -8.92
C ALA A 51 -37.13 -14.27 -9.35
N ASP A 52 -38.20 -14.91 -9.83
CA ASP A 52 -39.47 -14.24 -10.16
C ASP A 52 -40.19 -13.75 -8.89
N GLU A 53 -40.02 -14.48 -7.78
CA GLU A 53 -40.52 -14.16 -6.45
C GLU A 53 -39.43 -14.40 -5.40
N ALA A 54 -39.39 -13.61 -4.33
CA ALA A 54 -38.47 -13.83 -3.23
C ALA A 54 -39.09 -13.46 -1.88
N TYR A 55 -38.92 -14.32 -0.88
CA TYR A 55 -39.56 -14.19 0.44
C TYR A 55 -38.53 -14.18 1.55
N GLN A 56 -38.73 -13.30 2.54
CA GLN A 56 -37.90 -13.31 3.74
C GLN A 56 -38.27 -14.54 4.59
N ILE A 57 -37.26 -15.19 5.14
CA ILE A 57 -37.37 -16.23 6.16
C ILE A 57 -36.69 -15.74 7.45
N GLY A 58 -37.25 -16.12 8.60
CA GLY A 58 -36.82 -15.70 9.92
C GLY A 58 -37.02 -14.22 10.25
N GLU A 59 -36.78 -13.92 11.52
CA GLU A 59 -36.77 -12.55 12.04
C GLU A 59 -35.51 -11.80 11.63
N ASN A 60 -35.51 -10.46 11.76
CA ASN A 60 -34.40 -9.60 11.34
C ASN A 60 -33.08 -9.83 12.10
N GLU A 61 -33.11 -10.67 13.13
CA GLU A 61 -31.99 -10.98 14.00
C GLU A 61 -31.41 -12.38 13.78
N GLU A 62 -31.97 -13.19 12.86
CA GLU A 62 -31.53 -14.58 12.66
C GLU A 62 -30.84 -14.73 11.28
N PRO A 63 -29.49 -14.57 11.19
CA PRO A 63 -28.82 -14.50 9.89
C PRO A 63 -28.72 -15.86 9.18
N LEU A 64 -28.58 -16.96 9.94
CA LEU A 64 -28.29 -18.29 9.39
C LEU A 64 -29.38 -19.33 9.68
N LYS A 65 -29.83 -19.42 10.93
CA LYS A 65 -30.77 -20.44 11.41
C LYS A 65 -32.00 -20.64 10.51
N PRO A 66 -32.63 -19.59 9.93
CA PRO A 66 -33.81 -19.77 9.07
C PRO A 66 -33.53 -20.60 7.82
N TYR A 67 -32.32 -20.55 7.27
CA TYR A 67 -31.93 -21.40 6.12
C TYR A 67 -31.87 -22.90 6.44
N LEU A 68 -31.91 -23.26 7.74
CA LEU A 68 -31.90 -24.64 8.24
C LEU A 68 -33.28 -25.05 8.80
N ASP A 69 -34.27 -24.15 8.81
CA ASP A 69 -35.60 -24.44 9.35
C ASP A 69 -36.48 -25.15 8.31
N ILE A 70 -36.57 -26.47 8.44
CA ILE A 70 -37.38 -27.32 7.57
C ILE A 70 -38.86 -26.91 7.60
N GLN A 71 -39.40 -26.59 8.78
CA GLN A 71 -40.83 -26.30 8.92
C GLN A 71 -41.19 -24.98 8.25
N GLU A 72 -40.36 -23.97 8.42
CA GLU A 72 -40.54 -22.67 7.79
C GLU A 72 -40.47 -22.79 6.25
N ILE A 73 -39.44 -23.48 5.72
CA ILE A 73 -39.25 -23.64 4.28
C ILE A 73 -40.42 -24.40 3.62
N ILE A 74 -40.90 -25.47 4.26
CA ILE A 74 -42.05 -26.23 3.77
C ILE A 74 -43.34 -25.40 3.82
N THR A 75 -43.52 -24.60 4.88
CA THR A 75 -44.68 -23.71 5.03
C THR A 75 -44.69 -22.64 3.94
N LEU A 76 -43.53 -22.00 3.70
CA LEU A 76 -43.35 -21.04 2.61
C LEU A 76 -43.69 -21.68 1.25
N ALA A 77 -43.13 -22.85 0.96
CA ALA A 77 -43.36 -23.55 -0.31
C ALA A 77 -44.85 -23.89 -0.52
N LYS A 78 -45.58 -24.29 0.53
CA LYS A 78 -47.03 -24.53 0.47
C LYS A 78 -47.83 -23.25 0.24
N ASN A 79 -47.54 -22.19 0.98
CA ASN A 79 -48.25 -20.92 0.87
C ASN A 79 -48.13 -20.33 -0.54
N GLU A 80 -46.94 -20.47 -1.14
CA GLU A 80 -46.64 -19.89 -2.46
C GLU A 80 -46.92 -20.84 -3.64
N GLY A 81 -47.51 -22.01 -3.37
CA GLY A 81 -47.89 -22.98 -4.40
C GLY A 81 -46.71 -23.51 -5.21
N VAL A 82 -45.60 -23.82 -4.54
CA VAL A 82 -44.39 -24.36 -5.14
C VAL A 82 -44.56 -25.86 -5.46
N ASP A 83 -44.20 -26.27 -6.67
CA ASP A 83 -44.28 -27.69 -7.08
C ASP A 83 -43.02 -28.49 -6.68
N ALA A 84 -41.86 -27.84 -6.65
CA ALA A 84 -40.57 -28.48 -6.37
C ALA A 84 -39.61 -27.58 -5.61
N ILE A 85 -38.76 -28.20 -4.77
CA ILE A 85 -37.65 -27.55 -4.08
C ILE A 85 -36.33 -28.10 -4.61
N HIS A 86 -35.45 -27.20 -5.04
CA HIS A 86 -34.06 -27.53 -5.29
C HIS A 86 -33.21 -27.10 -4.09
N PRO A 87 -32.46 -28.00 -3.44
CA PRO A 87 -31.72 -27.66 -2.24
C PRO A 87 -30.34 -27.04 -2.52
N GLY A 88 -29.84 -27.15 -3.76
CA GLY A 88 -28.49 -26.71 -4.10
C GLY A 88 -27.44 -27.61 -3.42
N TYR A 89 -26.45 -27.01 -2.76
CA TYR A 89 -25.45 -27.71 -1.95
C TYR A 89 -25.25 -27.04 -0.59
N GLY A 90 -24.75 -27.76 0.41
CA GLY A 90 -24.73 -27.28 1.80
C GLY A 90 -26.15 -27.12 2.38
N PHE A 91 -26.30 -26.46 3.53
CA PHE A 91 -27.58 -26.33 4.24
C PHE A 91 -28.31 -27.67 4.36
N LEU A 92 -29.53 -27.77 3.82
CA LEU A 92 -30.40 -28.95 3.93
C LEU A 92 -30.26 -29.94 2.76
N SER A 93 -29.29 -29.76 1.87
CA SER A 93 -29.15 -30.58 0.64
C SER A 93 -28.84 -32.06 0.85
N GLU A 94 -28.34 -32.43 2.02
CA GLU A 94 -28.09 -33.83 2.41
C GLU A 94 -28.97 -34.25 3.61
N ASN A 95 -29.98 -33.44 3.95
CA ASN A 95 -30.82 -33.68 5.10
C ASN A 95 -32.01 -34.60 4.75
N VAL A 96 -31.94 -35.86 5.17
CA VAL A 96 -32.99 -36.87 4.92
C VAL A 96 -34.36 -36.43 5.44
N HIS A 97 -34.42 -35.76 6.60
CA HIS A 97 -35.68 -35.27 7.16
C HIS A 97 -36.33 -34.21 6.25
N PHE A 98 -35.53 -33.35 5.63
CA PHE A 98 -36.02 -32.35 4.68
C PHE A 98 -36.61 -33.01 3.42
N VAL A 99 -35.97 -34.05 2.89
CA VAL A 99 -36.49 -34.83 1.75
C VAL A 99 -37.84 -35.46 2.09
N ARG A 100 -37.94 -36.10 3.26
CA ARG A 100 -39.19 -36.71 3.74
C ARG A 100 -40.29 -35.66 3.93
N ALA A 101 -39.97 -34.51 4.53
CA ALA A 101 -40.90 -33.41 4.72
C ALA A 101 -41.43 -32.85 3.38
N CYS A 102 -40.58 -32.72 2.35
CA CYS A 102 -41.02 -32.37 1.00
C CYS A 102 -42.02 -33.39 0.45
N LYS A 103 -41.71 -34.69 0.56
CA LYS A 103 -42.55 -35.78 0.06
C LYS A 103 -43.92 -35.82 0.76
N GLU A 104 -43.94 -35.66 2.08
CA GLU A 104 -45.17 -35.56 2.89
C GLU A 104 -46.00 -34.30 2.56
N ALA A 105 -45.33 -33.21 2.20
CA ALA A 105 -45.97 -31.97 1.75
C ALA A 105 -46.49 -32.03 0.30
N GLY A 106 -46.20 -33.10 -0.45
CA GLY A 106 -46.54 -33.21 -1.86
C GLY A 106 -45.66 -32.38 -2.81
N ILE A 107 -44.51 -31.92 -2.31
CA ILE A 107 -43.53 -31.10 -3.04
C ILE A 107 -42.41 -32.01 -3.57
N ILE A 108 -42.03 -31.84 -4.83
CA ILE A 108 -40.94 -32.63 -5.43
C ILE A 108 -39.60 -32.13 -4.87
N PHE A 109 -38.86 -33.01 -4.19
CA PHE A 109 -37.47 -32.74 -3.85
C PHE A 109 -36.58 -33.04 -5.06
N ILE A 110 -35.80 -32.06 -5.51
CA ILE A 110 -34.88 -32.24 -6.66
C ILE A 110 -33.56 -32.79 -6.14
N GLY A 111 -33.49 -34.11 -6.05
CA GLY A 111 -32.35 -34.88 -5.58
C GLY A 111 -32.70 -36.36 -5.47
N PRO A 112 -31.83 -37.18 -4.85
CA PRO A 112 -32.09 -38.60 -4.64
C PRO A 112 -33.28 -38.86 -3.71
N GLU A 113 -33.88 -40.05 -3.79
CA GLU A 113 -34.90 -40.51 -2.84
C GLU A 113 -34.35 -40.58 -1.40
N PRO A 114 -35.20 -40.39 -0.37
CA PRO A 114 -34.73 -40.32 1.02
C PRO A 114 -34.04 -41.62 1.48
N GLU A 115 -34.47 -42.78 0.99
CA GLU A 115 -33.84 -44.07 1.31
C GLU A 115 -32.43 -44.20 0.68
N VAL A 116 -32.21 -43.58 -0.48
CA VAL A 116 -30.89 -43.50 -1.13
C VAL A 116 -29.98 -42.58 -0.33
N MET A 117 -30.49 -41.41 0.05
CA MET A 117 -29.75 -40.42 0.82
C MET A 117 -29.39 -40.94 2.22
N GLU A 118 -30.26 -41.70 2.88
CA GLU A 118 -29.99 -42.31 4.19
C GLU A 118 -28.90 -43.38 4.12
N ARG A 119 -28.88 -44.20 3.07
CA ARG A 119 -27.84 -45.24 2.88
C ARG A 119 -26.46 -44.69 2.49
N LEU A 120 -26.41 -43.48 1.94
CA LEU A 120 -25.18 -42.88 1.42
C LEU A 120 -24.67 -41.68 2.24
N GLY A 121 -25.55 -40.97 2.94
CA GLY A 121 -25.22 -39.77 3.73
C GLY A 121 -24.59 -40.11 5.08
N ASP A 122 -24.82 -41.31 5.61
CA ASP A 122 -24.09 -41.83 6.77
C ASP A 122 -22.84 -42.58 6.31
N LYS A 123 -21.67 -42.19 6.83
CA LYS A 123 -20.37 -42.76 6.41
C LYS A 123 -20.25 -44.26 6.71
N VAL A 124 -20.85 -44.75 7.79
CA VAL A 124 -20.84 -46.18 8.13
C VAL A 124 -21.73 -46.95 7.16
N GLN A 125 -22.93 -46.43 6.86
CA GLN A 125 -23.83 -47.04 5.88
C GLN A 125 -23.23 -47.04 4.47
N ALA A 126 -22.62 -45.94 4.06
CA ALA A 126 -21.95 -45.83 2.76
C ALA A 126 -20.82 -46.86 2.61
N LYS A 127 -20.05 -47.12 3.67
CA LYS A 127 -19.04 -48.19 3.69
C LYS A 127 -19.66 -49.58 3.58
N ILE A 128 -20.79 -49.84 4.23
CA ILE A 128 -21.51 -51.13 4.09
C ILE A 128 -21.94 -51.32 2.63
N VAL A 129 -22.45 -50.28 1.98
CA VAL A 129 -22.79 -50.29 0.55
C VAL A 129 -21.55 -50.57 -0.29
N ALA A 130 -20.43 -49.88 -0.05
CA ALA A 130 -19.17 -50.09 -0.79
C ALA A 130 -18.61 -51.52 -0.63
N ARG A 131 -18.64 -52.10 0.59
CA ARG A 131 -18.25 -53.51 0.81
C ARG A 131 -19.12 -54.46 0.00
N LYS A 132 -20.44 -54.24 0.02
CA LYS A 132 -21.39 -55.07 -0.73
C LYS A 132 -21.21 -54.93 -2.24
N ALA A 133 -20.92 -53.73 -2.72
CA ALA A 133 -20.59 -53.43 -4.11
C ALA A 133 -19.18 -53.88 -4.52
N GLN A 134 -18.41 -54.47 -3.61
CA GLN A 134 -17.02 -54.91 -3.81
C GLN A 134 -16.09 -53.78 -4.28
N VAL A 135 -16.30 -52.56 -3.77
CA VAL A 135 -15.42 -51.42 -4.03
C VAL A 135 -14.32 -51.36 -2.95
N PRO A 136 -13.05 -51.16 -3.33
CA PRO A 136 -11.96 -51.00 -2.37
C PRO A 136 -12.21 -49.88 -1.35
N LEU A 137 -11.93 -50.17 -0.09
CA LEU A 137 -12.12 -49.27 1.04
C LEU A 137 -10.81 -48.98 1.73
N ILE A 138 -10.73 -47.82 2.38
CA ILE A 138 -9.67 -47.54 3.35
C ILE A 138 -9.85 -48.53 4.51
N GLU A 139 -8.77 -49.21 4.89
CA GLU A 139 -8.80 -50.13 6.02
C GLU A 139 -9.13 -49.36 7.31
N ASP A 140 -10.21 -49.75 7.99
CA ASP A 140 -10.72 -49.09 9.18
C ASP A 140 -10.77 -50.01 10.41
N SER A 141 -10.97 -49.42 11.58
CA SER A 141 -11.13 -50.16 12.84
C SER A 141 -12.39 -51.03 12.79
N GLN A 142 -12.25 -52.32 13.10
CA GLN A 142 -13.35 -53.30 13.11
C GLN A 142 -14.04 -53.38 14.47
N GLU A 143 -13.36 -52.98 15.53
CA GLU A 143 -13.87 -52.94 16.90
C GLU A 143 -14.25 -51.50 17.30
N SER A 144 -15.28 -51.33 18.13
CA SER A 144 -15.62 -50.04 18.73
C SER A 144 -14.51 -49.57 19.67
N LEU A 145 -14.00 -48.36 19.45
CA LEU A 145 -12.83 -47.81 20.16
C LEU A 145 -13.20 -47.27 21.55
N ASN A 146 -13.68 -48.15 22.44
CA ASN A 146 -14.17 -47.79 23.77
C ASN A 146 -13.06 -47.52 24.79
N SER A 147 -11.83 -47.94 24.51
CA SER A 147 -10.63 -47.69 25.32
C SER A 147 -9.41 -47.46 24.45
N PHE A 148 -8.37 -46.82 25.02
CA PHE A 148 -7.10 -46.62 24.35
C PHE A 148 -6.43 -47.96 23.96
N ASP A 149 -6.54 -49.00 24.80
CA ASP A 149 -5.97 -50.32 24.49
C ASP A 149 -6.57 -50.93 23.21
N VAL A 150 -7.89 -50.78 23.00
CA VAL A 150 -8.56 -51.23 21.77
C VAL A 150 -8.11 -50.38 20.57
N ALA A 151 -8.00 -49.06 20.74
CA ALA A 151 -7.47 -48.17 19.70
C ALA A 151 -6.03 -48.53 19.32
N LEU A 152 -5.16 -48.85 20.27
CA LEU A 152 -3.79 -49.26 20.00
C LEU A 152 -3.71 -50.60 19.27
N LYS A 153 -4.52 -51.58 19.67
CA LYS A 153 -4.62 -52.88 19.01
C LYS A 153 -5.07 -52.72 17.54
N GLU A 154 -6.13 -51.94 17.31
CA GLU A 154 -6.63 -51.68 15.96
C GLU A 154 -5.64 -50.86 15.12
N ALA A 155 -4.96 -49.88 15.71
CA ALA A 155 -3.91 -49.12 15.03
C ALA A 155 -2.74 -50.02 14.57
N LYS A 156 -2.35 -51.01 15.38
CA LYS A 156 -1.32 -52.00 15.00
C LYS A 156 -1.79 -52.95 13.89
N ARG A 157 -3.09 -53.32 13.89
CA ARG A 157 -3.69 -54.15 12.85
C ARG A 157 -3.72 -53.44 11.50
N ILE A 158 -4.17 -52.19 11.47
CA ILE A 158 -4.22 -51.32 10.28
C ILE A 158 -2.79 -50.92 9.83
N GLY A 159 -1.90 -50.75 10.81
CA GLY A 159 -0.52 -50.30 10.64
C GLY A 159 -0.41 -48.78 10.46
N PHE A 160 0.58 -48.18 11.10
CA PHE A 160 0.86 -46.74 10.96
C PHE A 160 1.37 -46.36 9.55
N PRO A 161 1.18 -45.11 9.09
CA PRO A 161 0.40 -44.05 9.72
C PRO A 161 -1.11 -44.35 9.68
N VAL A 162 -1.83 -43.92 10.72
CA VAL A 162 -3.30 -44.02 10.83
C VAL A 162 -3.91 -42.63 11.03
N MET A 163 -5.17 -42.46 10.62
CA MET A 163 -5.97 -41.27 10.89
C MET A 163 -6.99 -41.61 11.97
N VAL A 164 -6.93 -40.89 13.08
CA VAL A 164 -7.97 -40.88 14.11
C VAL A 164 -9.09 -39.97 13.63
N LYS A 165 -10.35 -40.44 13.63
CA LYS A 165 -11.52 -39.66 13.18
C LYS A 165 -12.70 -39.85 14.13
N ALA A 166 -13.45 -38.78 14.37
CA ALA A 166 -14.75 -38.83 15.04
C ALA A 166 -15.86 -39.22 14.05
N ALA A 167 -16.83 -40.02 14.48
CA ALA A 167 -17.96 -40.47 13.65
C ALA A 167 -18.86 -39.30 13.22
N ALA A 168 -19.18 -38.39 14.15
CA ALA A 168 -19.91 -37.15 13.89
C ALA A 168 -19.04 -36.01 13.33
N GLY A 169 -17.75 -36.27 13.03
CA GLY A 169 -16.80 -35.24 12.58
C GLY A 169 -17.01 -34.79 11.13
N GLY A 170 -17.18 -33.48 10.94
CA GLY A 170 -17.31 -32.83 9.63
C GLY A 170 -16.31 -31.67 9.44
N GLY A 171 -15.96 -31.37 8.18
CA GLY A 171 -15.16 -30.18 7.82
C GLY A 171 -13.72 -30.16 8.34
N GLY A 172 -13.10 -31.32 8.58
CA GLY A 172 -11.72 -31.42 9.06
C GLY A 172 -11.55 -31.32 10.59
N ARG A 173 -12.64 -31.18 11.35
CA ARG A 173 -12.64 -31.18 12.83
C ARG A 173 -12.75 -32.59 13.40
N GLY A 174 -12.13 -32.83 14.55
CA GLY A 174 -12.13 -34.16 15.19
C GLY A 174 -11.34 -35.23 14.42
N MET A 175 -10.33 -34.84 13.63
CA MET A 175 -9.41 -35.77 12.97
C MET A 175 -7.95 -35.45 13.22
N ARG A 176 -7.10 -36.48 13.38
CA ARG A 176 -5.66 -36.35 13.61
C ARG A 176 -4.88 -37.46 12.91
N VAL A 177 -3.79 -37.09 12.25
CA VAL A 177 -2.84 -38.06 11.70
C VAL A 177 -1.92 -38.51 12.82
N VAL A 178 -1.74 -39.82 12.93
CA VAL A 178 -0.85 -40.46 13.90
C VAL A 178 0.15 -41.28 13.08
N ARG A 179 1.41 -40.83 13.07
CA ARG A 179 2.47 -41.46 12.27
C ARG A 179 3.20 -42.55 13.04
N GLU A 180 3.27 -42.41 14.35
CA GLU A 180 3.96 -43.34 15.23
C GLU A 180 3.09 -43.72 16.44
N GLU A 181 3.36 -44.89 17.01
CA GLU A 181 2.62 -45.43 18.16
C GLU A 181 2.57 -44.46 19.35
N VAL A 182 3.67 -43.75 19.61
CA VAL A 182 3.81 -42.80 20.73
C VAL A 182 2.88 -41.59 20.63
N GLU A 183 2.37 -41.27 19.44
CA GLU A 183 1.49 -40.13 19.20
C GLU A 183 0.00 -40.47 19.42
N LEU A 184 -0.35 -41.77 19.40
CA LEU A 184 -1.74 -42.23 19.34
C LEU A 184 -2.53 -41.83 20.60
N GLU A 185 -1.95 -41.95 21.78
CA GLU A 185 -2.65 -41.69 23.05
C GLU A 185 -3.10 -40.24 23.15
N LYS A 186 -2.17 -39.32 22.85
CA LYS A 186 -2.46 -37.88 22.84
C LYS A 186 -3.50 -37.54 21.77
N ALA A 187 -3.28 -37.99 20.54
CA ALA A 187 -4.17 -37.68 19.41
C ALA A 187 -5.60 -38.22 19.60
N PHE A 188 -5.73 -39.45 20.13
CA PHE A 188 -7.01 -40.08 20.42
C PHE A 188 -7.79 -39.31 21.49
N ASN A 189 -7.14 -38.95 22.59
CA ASN A 189 -7.78 -38.21 23.68
C ASN A 189 -8.17 -36.78 23.27
N GLU A 190 -7.31 -36.10 22.51
CA GLU A 190 -7.60 -34.76 21.99
C GLU A 190 -8.78 -34.79 21.00
N ALA A 191 -8.76 -35.69 20.02
CA ALA A 191 -9.83 -35.81 19.03
C ALA A 191 -11.16 -36.21 19.68
N LYS A 192 -11.14 -37.11 20.67
CA LYS A 192 -12.31 -37.50 21.46
C LYS A 192 -12.88 -36.33 22.27
N SER A 193 -12.03 -35.54 22.92
CA SER A 193 -12.45 -34.34 23.66
C SER A 193 -13.02 -33.26 22.74
N GLU A 194 -12.41 -33.05 21.58
CA GLU A 194 -12.89 -32.11 20.55
C GLU A 194 -14.27 -32.53 20.03
N ALA A 195 -14.45 -33.82 19.70
CA ALA A 195 -15.71 -34.35 19.19
C ALA A 195 -16.85 -34.26 20.19
N SER A 196 -16.60 -34.65 21.45
CA SER A 196 -17.57 -34.54 22.54
C SER A 196 -18.04 -33.08 22.76
N LYS A 197 -17.10 -32.12 22.73
CA LYS A 197 -17.41 -30.69 22.93
C LYS A 197 -18.12 -30.07 21.74
N ALA A 198 -17.76 -30.47 20.51
CA ALA A 198 -18.26 -29.83 19.29
C ALA A 198 -19.55 -30.47 18.77
N PHE A 199 -19.73 -31.77 18.95
CA PHE A 199 -20.80 -32.54 18.32
C PHE A 199 -21.65 -33.35 19.30
N GLY A 200 -21.30 -33.37 20.60
CA GLY A 200 -22.02 -34.15 21.61
C GLY A 200 -21.88 -35.67 21.47
N ASP A 201 -21.06 -36.14 20.53
CA ASP A 201 -20.77 -37.54 20.22
C ASP A 201 -19.25 -37.76 20.27
N ASP A 202 -18.80 -38.65 21.15
CA ASP A 202 -17.40 -38.99 21.37
C ASP A 202 -16.97 -40.28 20.67
N THR A 203 -17.81 -40.79 19.75
CA THR A 203 -17.55 -42.01 18.98
C THR A 203 -16.37 -41.80 18.04
N MET A 204 -15.32 -42.60 18.22
CA MET A 204 -14.08 -42.56 17.43
C MET A 204 -13.90 -43.82 16.58
N PHE A 205 -13.26 -43.67 15.43
CA PHE A 205 -12.77 -44.76 14.59
C PHE A 205 -11.36 -44.46 14.04
N LEU A 206 -10.64 -45.51 13.66
CA LEU A 206 -9.34 -45.41 13.00
C LEU A 206 -9.48 -45.76 11.52
N GLU A 207 -8.72 -45.09 10.67
CA GLU A 207 -8.54 -45.44 9.27
C GLU A 207 -7.06 -45.46 8.91
N LYS A 208 -6.68 -46.27 7.92
CA LYS A 208 -5.37 -46.16 7.30
C LYS A 208 -5.19 -44.75 6.76
N PHE A 209 -4.10 -44.10 7.16
CA PHE A 209 -3.76 -42.81 6.56
C PHE A 209 -3.06 -43.08 5.23
N ILE A 210 -3.71 -42.70 4.13
CA ILE A 210 -3.09 -42.72 2.81
C ILE A 210 -2.18 -41.50 2.73
N ASP A 211 -0.86 -41.71 2.59
CA ASP A 211 0.09 -40.61 2.55
C ASP A 211 0.12 -39.99 1.14
N ASN A 212 0.02 -38.67 1.10
CA ASN A 212 0.11 -37.87 -0.13
C ASN A 212 -0.81 -38.29 -1.31
N PRO A 213 -2.12 -38.58 -1.09
CA PRO A 213 -3.00 -39.06 -2.15
C PRO A 213 -3.39 -37.93 -3.11
N LYS A 214 -3.91 -38.33 -4.28
CA LYS A 214 -4.85 -37.53 -5.06
C LYS A 214 -6.27 -37.72 -4.53
N HIS A 215 -7.03 -36.64 -4.50
CA HIS A 215 -8.47 -36.68 -4.23
C HIS A 215 -9.19 -36.63 -5.58
N ILE A 216 -9.79 -37.75 -5.97
CA ILE A 216 -10.46 -37.93 -7.26
C ILE A 216 -11.93 -38.24 -7.02
N GLU A 217 -12.80 -37.60 -7.78
CA GLU A 217 -14.23 -37.80 -7.62
C GLU A 217 -14.92 -37.99 -8.97
N VAL A 218 -15.97 -38.82 -9.01
CA VAL A 218 -16.68 -39.18 -10.23
C VAL A 218 -18.10 -38.63 -10.20
N GLN A 219 -18.44 -37.84 -11.21
CA GLN A 219 -19.79 -37.30 -11.37
C GLN A 219 -20.74 -38.40 -11.85
N ILE A 220 -21.84 -38.62 -11.15
CA ILE A 220 -22.89 -39.58 -11.51
C ILE A 220 -24.20 -38.86 -11.82
N MET A 221 -24.95 -39.42 -12.77
CA MET A 221 -26.31 -39.02 -13.11
C MET A 221 -27.16 -40.27 -13.35
N GLY A 222 -28.29 -40.39 -12.65
CA GLY A 222 -29.23 -41.49 -12.79
C GLY A 222 -30.68 -41.02 -12.92
N ASP A 223 -31.50 -41.74 -13.68
CA ASP A 223 -32.94 -41.47 -13.78
C ASP A 223 -33.78 -42.39 -12.87
N ASN A 224 -35.09 -42.16 -12.87
CA ASN A 224 -36.05 -42.97 -12.08
C ASN A 224 -36.39 -44.32 -12.75
N TYR A 225 -35.67 -44.72 -13.81
CA TYR A 225 -35.87 -45.95 -14.58
C TYR A 225 -34.69 -46.93 -14.41
N GLY A 226 -33.70 -46.57 -13.60
CA GLY A 226 -32.52 -47.38 -13.32
C GLY A 226 -31.38 -47.20 -14.33
N HIS A 227 -31.48 -46.23 -15.26
CA HIS A 227 -30.35 -45.85 -16.09
C HIS A 227 -29.41 -44.95 -15.30
N LEU A 228 -28.11 -45.17 -15.49
CA LEU A 228 -27.06 -44.56 -14.70
C LEU A 228 -25.82 -44.36 -15.58
N VAL A 229 -25.25 -43.16 -15.56
CA VAL A 229 -24.06 -42.78 -16.32
C VAL A 229 -23.09 -42.01 -15.44
N HIS A 230 -21.79 -42.05 -15.79
CA HIS A 230 -20.78 -41.16 -15.23
C HIS A 230 -20.49 -40.02 -16.21
N LEU A 231 -20.21 -38.82 -15.70
CA LEU A 231 -19.80 -37.65 -16.50
C LEU A 231 -18.30 -37.38 -16.31
N TYR A 232 -17.50 -38.44 -16.34
CA TYR A 232 -16.06 -38.44 -16.02
C TYR A 232 -15.73 -38.01 -14.58
N GLU A 233 -14.45 -37.88 -14.30
CA GLU A 233 -13.87 -37.53 -13.01
C GLU A 233 -13.42 -36.07 -12.91
N ARG A 234 -13.23 -35.62 -11.68
CA ARG A 234 -12.56 -34.37 -11.31
C ARG A 234 -11.40 -34.67 -10.36
N ASP A 235 -10.29 -33.98 -10.55
CA ASP A 235 -9.16 -33.94 -9.63
C ASP A 235 -9.31 -32.73 -8.71
N CYS A 236 -9.59 -33.02 -7.44
CA CYS A 236 -9.80 -32.03 -6.37
C CYS A 236 -8.65 -32.05 -5.36
N SER A 237 -7.45 -32.47 -5.78
CA SER A 237 -6.29 -32.66 -4.91
C SER A 237 -5.71 -31.35 -4.38
N VAL A 238 -5.96 -30.21 -5.02
CA VAL A 238 -5.45 -28.91 -4.54
C VAL A 238 -6.30 -28.45 -3.37
N GLN A 239 -5.81 -28.75 -2.16
CA GLN A 239 -6.54 -28.54 -0.90
C GLN A 239 -5.71 -27.79 0.13
N ARG A 240 -6.39 -27.06 1.00
CA ARG A 240 -5.80 -26.45 2.21
C ARG A 240 -6.59 -26.92 3.42
N ARG A 241 -5.92 -27.55 4.39
CA ARG A 241 -6.57 -28.13 5.59
C ARG A 241 -7.79 -29.00 5.22
N TYR A 242 -7.62 -29.84 4.19
CA TYR A 242 -8.66 -30.72 3.65
C TYR A 242 -9.88 -30.01 3.02
N GLN A 243 -9.79 -28.71 2.75
CA GLN A 243 -10.79 -27.96 1.99
C GLN A 243 -10.31 -27.78 0.55
N LYS A 244 -11.16 -28.14 -0.43
CA LYS A 244 -10.90 -27.94 -1.86
C LYS A 244 -10.71 -26.46 -2.17
N VAL A 245 -9.72 -26.13 -3.00
CA VAL A 245 -9.40 -24.75 -3.41
C VAL A 245 -9.47 -24.59 -4.93
N VAL A 246 -8.86 -25.52 -5.67
CA VAL A 246 -8.83 -25.56 -7.13
C VAL A 246 -9.20 -26.95 -7.60
N GLU A 247 -10.09 -27.04 -8.58
CA GLU A 247 -10.56 -28.30 -9.14
C GLU A 247 -10.28 -28.37 -10.63
N VAL A 248 -9.99 -29.57 -11.14
CA VAL A 248 -9.65 -29.82 -12.55
C VAL A 248 -10.48 -30.97 -13.10
N ALA A 249 -10.94 -30.86 -14.34
CA ALA A 249 -11.61 -31.94 -15.05
C ALA A 249 -11.04 -32.07 -16.48
N PRO A 250 -10.76 -33.28 -16.99
CA PRO A 250 -10.54 -34.52 -16.25
C PRO A 250 -9.19 -34.51 -15.50
N SER A 251 -8.83 -35.60 -14.82
CA SER A 251 -7.47 -35.78 -14.29
C SER A 251 -6.49 -36.09 -15.44
N ILE A 252 -5.30 -35.48 -15.41
CA ILE A 252 -4.32 -35.59 -16.52
C ILE A 252 -3.36 -36.78 -16.39
N ASN A 253 -2.93 -37.12 -15.16
CA ASN A 253 -1.83 -38.06 -14.94
C ASN A 253 -2.29 -39.47 -14.50
N LEU A 254 -3.59 -39.70 -14.35
CA LEU A 254 -4.09 -41.04 -14.04
C LEU A 254 -4.07 -41.91 -15.29
N SER A 255 -3.57 -43.13 -15.15
CA SER A 255 -3.67 -44.13 -16.21
C SER A 255 -5.12 -44.34 -16.64
N GLN A 256 -5.34 -44.69 -17.92
CA GLN A 256 -6.69 -44.95 -18.41
C GLN A 256 -7.36 -46.11 -17.63
N ALA A 257 -6.58 -47.13 -17.27
CA ALA A 257 -7.08 -48.27 -16.49
C ALA A 257 -7.59 -47.86 -15.11
N THR A 258 -6.93 -46.93 -14.44
CA THR A 258 -7.36 -46.40 -13.13
C THR A 258 -8.60 -45.54 -13.26
N ARG A 259 -8.69 -44.70 -14.30
CA ARG A 259 -9.90 -43.92 -14.60
C ARG A 259 -11.10 -44.82 -14.89
N ASP A 260 -10.93 -45.87 -15.71
CA ASP A 260 -12.00 -46.82 -16.01
C ASP A 260 -12.49 -47.55 -14.74
N LYS A 261 -11.57 -47.94 -13.83
CA LYS A 261 -11.92 -48.51 -12.52
C LYS A 261 -12.67 -47.53 -11.63
N LEU A 262 -12.26 -46.27 -11.58
CA LEU A 262 -12.98 -45.23 -10.83
C LEU A 262 -14.43 -45.11 -11.30
N TYR A 263 -14.66 -45.10 -12.62
CA TYR A 263 -16.01 -45.06 -13.18
C TYR A 263 -16.81 -46.31 -12.85
N GLU A 264 -16.20 -47.49 -13.00
CA GLU A 264 -16.82 -48.77 -12.66
C GLU A 264 -17.25 -48.81 -11.18
N TYR A 265 -16.37 -48.42 -10.26
CA TYR A 265 -16.65 -48.41 -8.83
C TYR A 265 -17.73 -47.40 -8.46
N ALA A 266 -17.68 -46.20 -9.05
CA ALA A 266 -18.70 -45.18 -8.81
C ALA A 266 -20.09 -45.66 -9.28
N LEU A 267 -20.18 -46.30 -10.45
CA LEU A 267 -21.41 -46.89 -10.97
C LEU A 267 -21.87 -48.10 -10.14
N LYS A 268 -20.97 -48.96 -9.66
CA LYS A 268 -21.31 -50.10 -8.80
C LYS A 268 -21.94 -49.67 -7.47
N ILE A 269 -21.35 -48.69 -6.78
CA ILE A 269 -21.87 -48.16 -5.52
C ILE A 269 -23.28 -47.58 -5.73
N THR A 270 -23.44 -46.76 -6.76
CA THR A 270 -24.70 -46.05 -7.01
C THR A 270 -25.79 -46.99 -7.55
N LYS A 271 -25.43 -48.03 -8.30
CA LYS A 271 -26.36 -49.09 -8.73
C LYS A 271 -26.89 -49.92 -7.55
N GLU A 272 -26.07 -50.20 -6.54
CA GLU A 272 -26.45 -50.96 -5.34
C GLU A 272 -27.54 -50.26 -4.49
N VAL A 273 -27.70 -48.94 -4.67
CA VAL A 273 -28.73 -48.15 -3.99
C VAL A 273 -29.85 -47.67 -4.92
N ASN A 274 -29.85 -48.05 -6.20
CA ASN A 274 -30.75 -47.49 -7.22
C ASN A 274 -30.71 -45.96 -7.25
N TYR A 275 -29.50 -45.40 -7.29
CA TYR A 275 -29.29 -43.96 -7.24
C TYR A 275 -30.06 -43.23 -8.35
N ASN A 276 -30.76 -42.16 -7.97
CA ASN A 276 -31.48 -41.29 -8.88
C ASN A 276 -31.03 -39.83 -8.70
N ASN A 277 -31.22 -39.03 -9.76
CA ASN A 277 -30.72 -37.66 -9.87
C ASN A 277 -29.18 -37.59 -9.97
N VAL A 278 -28.56 -36.51 -9.48
CA VAL A 278 -27.13 -36.22 -9.62
C VAL A 278 -26.42 -36.35 -8.28
N GLY A 279 -25.26 -37.00 -8.29
CA GLY A 279 -24.38 -37.16 -7.12
C GLY A 279 -22.94 -37.35 -7.51
N THR A 280 -22.05 -37.37 -6.52
CA THR A 280 -20.62 -37.58 -6.76
C THR A 280 -20.07 -38.62 -5.81
N VAL A 281 -19.25 -39.53 -6.33
CA VAL A 281 -18.54 -40.56 -5.55
C VAL A 281 -17.08 -40.13 -5.40
N GLU A 282 -16.60 -39.98 -4.18
CA GLU A 282 -15.24 -39.51 -3.87
C GLU A 282 -14.29 -40.65 -3.51
N PHE A 283 -13.05 -40.54 -3.99
CA PHE A 283 -11.98 -41.51 -3.83
C PHE A 283 -10.66 -40.85 -3.45
N LEU A 284 -9.84 -41.55 -2.66
CA LEU A 284 -8.40 -41.30 -2.60
C LEU A 284 -7.69 -42.24 -3.58
N VAL A 285 -6.72 -41.70 -4.30
CA VAL A 285 -5.83 -42.47 -5.17
C VAL A 285 -4.40 -42.25 -4.69
N ASP A 286 -3.71 -43.32 -4.30
CA ASP A 286 -2.31 -43.22 -3.84
C ASP A 286 -1.31 -43.15 -5.02
N ALA A 287 -0.01 -43.11 -4.70
CA ALA A 287 1.05 -42.98 -5.70
C ALA A 287 1.16 -44.21 -6.62
N GLU A 288 0.75 -45.39 -6.14
CA GLU A 288 0.69 -46.64 -6.89
C GLU A 288 -0.64 -46.81 -7.66
N GLU A 289 -1.49 -45.78 -7.68
CA GLU A 289 -2.83 -45.77 -8.25
C GLU A 289 -3.82 -46.78 -7.63
N ASN A 290 -3.62 -47.16 -6.37
CA ASN A 290 -4.65 -47.86 -5.60
C ASN A 290 -5.79 -46.88 -5.28
N ILE A 291 -7.02 -47.31 -5.55
CA ILE A 291 -8.23 -46.52 -5.37
C ILE A 291 -8.87 -46.89 -4.05
N TYR A 292 -9.30 -45.90 -3.26
CA TYR A 292 -10.00 -46.10 -1.99
C TYR A 292 -11.24 -45.22 -1.93
N PHE A 293 -12.42 -45.81 -1.75
CA PHE A 293 -13.66 -45.07 -1.55
C PHE A 293 -13.64 -44.27 -0.24
N ILE A 294 -14.15 -43.03 -0.28
CA ILE A 294 -14.29 -42.15 0.89
C ILE A 294 -15.76 -41.95 1.24
N GLU A 295 -16.52 -41.34 0.33
CA GLU A 295 -17.90 -40.93 0.58
C GLU A 295 -18.67 -40.74 -0.74
N VAL A 296 -19.99 -40.62 -0.63
CA VAL A 296 -20.85 -40.14 -1.72
C VAL A 296 -21.48 -38.83 -1.27
N ASN A 297 -21.43 -37.83 -2.13
CA ASN A 297 -22.15 -36.57 -1.98
C ASN A 297 -23.46 -36.70 -2.75
N PRO A 298 -24.62 -36.96 -2.10
CA PRO A 298 -25.89 -37.24 -2.79
C PRO A 298 -26.59 -35.96 -3.31
N ARG A 299 -25.82 -35.07 -3.94
CA ARG A 299 -26.25 -33.76 -4.41
C ARG A 299 -25.30 -33.21 -5.49
N VAL A 300 -25.64 -32.05 -6.05
CA VAL A 300 -24.72 -31.26 -6.86
C VAL A 300 -23.56 -30.72 -5.99
N GLN A 301 -22.40 -30.54 -6.59
CA GLN A 301 -21.21 -29.96 -5.96
C GLN A 301 -20.85 -28.59 -6.56
N VAL A 302 -20.01 -27.84 -5.87
CA VAL A 302 -19.59 -26.48 -6.26
C VAL A 302 -18.89 -26.51 -7.63
N GLU A 303 -18.08 -27.54 -7.83
CA GLU A 303 -17.22 -27.88 -8.96
C GLU A 303 -17.92 -28.63 -10.10
N HIS A 304 -19.26 -28.76 -10.09
CA HIS A 304 -19.98 -29.34 -11.23
C HIS A 304 -19.68 -28.58 -12.54
N THR A 305 -19.38 -27.27 -12.47
CA THR A 305 -19.18 -26.39 -13.62
C THR A 305 -18.09 -26.89 -14.58
N ILE A 306 -17.00 -27.45 -14.05
CA ILE A 306 -15.88 -27.94 -14.89
C ILE A 306 -16.22 -29.25 -15.59
N THR A 307 -17.11 -30.08 -15.01
CA THR A 307 -17.68 -31.23 -15.71
C THR A 307 -18.60 -30.78 -16.84
N GLU A 308 -19.44 -29.77 -16.63
CA GLU A 308 -20.27 -29.19 -17.71
C GLU A 308 -19.39 -28.64 -18.84
N GLU A 309 -18.28 -27.96 -18.51
CA GLU A 309 -17.37 -27.40 -19.51
C GLU A 309 -16.72 -28.47 -20.39
N ILE A 310 -16.31 -29.62 -19.82
CA ILE A 310 -15.68 -30.70 -20.63
C ILE A 310 -16.70 -31.58 -21.35
N THR A 311 -17.92 -31.74 -20.84
CA THR A 311 -18.93 -32.64 -21.44
C THR A 311 -19.96 -31.92 -22.33
N GLY A 312 -20.22 -30.63 -22.08
CA GLY A 312 -21.33 -29.90 -22.67
C GLY A 312 -22.71 -30.25 -22.09
N ILE A 313 -22.77 -31.05 -21.02
CA ILE A 313 -24.01 -31.47 -20.37
C ILE A 313 -24.35 -30.48 -19.25
N ASP A 314 -25.54 -29.89 -19.29
CA ASP A 314 -26.05 -29.06 -18.19
C ASP A 314 -26.59 -29.98 -17.08
N ILE A 315 -25.84 -30.07 -15.99
CA ILE A 315 -26.12 -30.97 -14.87
C ILE A 315 -27.36 -30.50 -14.13
N VAL A 316 -27.46 -29.22 -13.79
CA VAL A 316 -28.57 -28.67 -12.97
C VAL A 316 -29.90 -28.72 -13.72
N ARG A 317 -29.89 -28.41 -15.03
CA ARG A 317 -31.07 -28.58 -15.90
C ARG A 317 -31.51 -30.05 -15.94
N SER A 318 -30.56 -30.97 -16.07
CA SER A 318 -30.83 -32.41 -16.07
C SER A 318 -31.41 -32.88 -14.73
N GLN A 319 -30.96 -32.34 -13.58
CA GLN A 319 -31.57 -32.63 -12.27
C GLN A 319 -33.07 -32.31 -12.24
N ILE A 320 -33.46 -31.17 -12.81
CA ILE A 320 -34.85 -30.72 -12.86
C ILE A 320 -35.69 -31.61 -13.79
N GLU A 321 -35.18 -31.96 -14.97
CA GLU A 321 -35.88 -32.85 -15.92
C GLU A 321 -36.01 -34.29 -15.37
N ILE A 322 -34.98 -34.82 -14.69
CA ILE A 322 -35.05 -36.11 -14.00
C ILE A 322 -36.09 -36.09 -12.88
N ALA A 323 -36.13 -35.02 -12.08
CA ALA A 323 -37.12 -34.86 -11.01
C ALA A 323 -38.57 -34.73 -11.54
N GLN A 324 -38.77 -34.22 -12.76
CA GLN A 324 -40.07 -34.25 -13.45
C GLN A 324 -40.46 -35.65 -13.93
N GLY A 325 -39.54 -36.62 -13.92
CA GLY A 325 -39.77 -38.02 -14.29
C GLY A 325 -39.34 -38.38 -15.70
N TYR A 326 -38.57 -37.55 -16.40
CA TYR A 326 -38.02 -37.89 -17.72
C TYR A 326 -36.84 -38.87 -17.59
N PRO A 327 -36.76 -39.91 -18.45
CA PRO A 327 -35.58 -40.78 -18.52
C PRO A 327 -34.38 -40.03 -19.15
N LEU A 328 -33.16 -40.51 -18.90
CA LEU A 328 -31.94 -39.91 -19.48
C LEU A 328 -31.98 -39.87 -21.02
N SER A 329 -32.61 -40.87 -21.63
CA SER A 329 -32.73 -41.00 -23.09
C SER A 329 -33.76 -40.07 -23.73
N ASP A 330 -34.57 -39.34 -22.93
CA ASP A 330 -35.54 -38.38 -23.44
C ASP A 330 -34.82 -37.27 -24.24
N PRO A 331 -35.37 -36.79 -25.38
CA PRO A 331 -34.78 -35.72 -26.17
C PRO A 331 -34.45 -34.42 -25.41
N ARG A 332 -35.02 -34.21 -24.21
CA ARG A 332 -34.71 -33.10 -23.31
C ARG A 332 -33.33 -33.20 -22.63
N ILE A 333 -32.86 -34.43 -22.38
CA ILE A 333 -31.58 -34.72 -21.71
C ILE A 333 -30.58 -35.33 -22.72
N PHE A 334 -31.07 -36.22 -23.58
CA PHE A 334 -30.37 -36.77 -24.75
C PHE A 334 -29.13 -37.62 -24.40
N ILE A 335 -29.26 -38.49 -23.40
CA ILE A 335 -28.22 -39.47 -23.02
C ILE A 335 -28.83 -40.88 -23.10
N LYS A 336 -28.59 -41.61 -24.19
CA LYS A 336 -29.13 -42.97 -24.36
C LYS A 336 -28.28 -43.99 -23.61
N ASP A 337 -26.97 -43.82 -23.66
CA ASP A 337 -26.00 -44.64 -22.95
C ASP A 337 -24.69 -43.88 -22.71
N GLN A 338 -23.72 -44.53 -22.07
CA GLN A 338 -22.44 -43.94 -21.66
C GLN A 338 -21.61 -43.41 -22.85
N SER A 339 -21.80 -43.94 -24.07
CA SER A 339 -21.01 -43.56 -25.26
C SER A 339 -21.43 -42.22 -25.87
N ASP A 340 -22.62 -41.71 -25.53
CA ASP A 340 -23.08 -40.37 -25.94
C ASP A 340 -22.29 -39.24 -25.23
N ILE A 341 -21.60 -39.56 -24.12
CA ILE A 341 -20.92 -38.59 -23.27
C ILE A 341 -19.46 -38.46 -23.72
N GLN A 342 -19.08 -37.28 -24.19
CA GLN A 342 -17.75 -37.01 -24.76
C GLN A 342 -16.96 -36.02 -23.89
N CYS A 343 -15.69 -36.33 -23.61
CA CYS A 343 -14.79 -35.43 -22.87
C CYS A 343 -13.98 -34.55 -23.84
N ASN A 344 -14.17 -33.22 -23.76
CA ASN A 344 -13.52 -32.25 -24.65
C ASN A 344 -12.57 -31.32 -23.90
N GLY A 345 -11.27 -31.64 -23.94
CA GLY A 345 -10.21 -30.82 -23.37
C GLY A 345 -10.15 -30.90 -21.85
N PHE A 346 -9.77 -29.79 -21.21
CA PHE A 346 -9.64 -29.63 -19.77
C PHE A 346 -10.41 -28.39 -19.30
N ALA A 347 -10.90 -28.43 -18.07
CA ALA A 347 -11.45 -27.27 -17.39
C ALA A 347 -10.91 -27.18 -15.97
N ILE A 348 -10.70 -25.96 -15.50
CA ILE A 348 -10.21 -25.65 -14.15
C ILE A 348 -11.19 -24.68 -13.51
N GLN A 349 -11.52 -24.88 -12.24
CA GLN A 349 -12.30 -23.94 -11.43
C GLN A 349 -11.42 -23.37 -10.31
N CYS A 350 -11.53 -22.07 -10.09
CA CYS A 350 -11.06 -21.40 -8.88
C CYS A 350 -12.21 -20.63 -8.21
N ARG A 351 -12.11 -20.46 -6.89
CA ARG A 351 -13.05 -19.67 -6.10
C ARG A 351 -12.36 -18.41 -5.60
N ILE A 352 -12.80 -17.26 -6.08
CA ILE A 352 -12.35 -15.97 -5.53
C ILE A 352 -13.14 -15.71 -4.26
N THR A 353 -12.44 -15.62 -3.13
CA THR A 353 -12.99 -15.37 -1.79
C THR A 353 -12.47 -14.06 -1.22
N THR A 354 -13.06 -13.58 -0.13
CA THR A 354 -12.52 -12.47 0.67
C THR A 354 -11.41 -12.88 1.64
N GLU A 355 -10.97 -14.14 1.63
CA GLU A 355 -9.92 -14.62 2.52
C GLU A 355 -8.58 -13.97 2.19
N ASP A 356 -7.90 -13.43 3.20
CA ASP A 356 -6.58 -12.82 3.06
C ASP A 356 -5.46 -13.86 3.27
N PRO A 357 -4.72 -14.28 2.22
CA PRO A 357 -3.67 -15.28 2.34
C PRO A 357 -2.53 -14.86 3.29
N GLU A 358 -2.24 -13.55 3.37
CA GLU A 358 -1.18 -12.98 4.21
C GLU A 358 -1.56 -12.99 5.69
N ASN A 359 -2.85 -13.07 6.00
CA ASN A 359 -3.40 -13.12 7.36
C ASN A 359 -4.06 -14.48 7.66
N GLY A 360 -3.45 -15.57 7.19
CA GLY A 360 -3.88 -16.93 7.52
C GLY A 360 -5.22 -17.35 6.89
N PHE A 361 -5.65 -16.70 5.80
CA PHE A 361 -6.93 -16.88 5.11
C PHE A 361 -8.14 -16.47 5.96
N LYS A 362 -7.97 -15.50 6.86
CA LYS A 362 -9.11 -14.88 7.52
C LYS A 362 -9.97 -14.16 6.47
N PRO A 363 -11.30 -14.40 6.41
CA PRO A 363 -12.19 -13.63 5.57
C PRO A 363 -12.19 -12.15 5.93
N ASP A 364 -12.00 -11.31 4.93
CA ASP A 364 -12.22 -9.88 5.01
C ASP A 364 -13.69 -9.53 4.74
N TYR A 365 -14.14 -8.41 5.28
CA TYR A 365 -15.52 -7.94 5.21
C TYR A 365 -15.56 -6.45 4.91
N GLY A 366 -16.74 -5.97 4.51
CA GLY A 366 -16.93 -4.56 4.18
C GLY A 366 -17.43 -4.36 2.75
N THR A 367 -17.33 -3.13 2.27
CA THR A 367 -18.03 -2.71 1.05
C THR A 367 -17.15 -2.85 -0.18
N ILE A 368 -17.64 -3.57 -1.19
CA ILE A 368 -16.97 -3.63 -2.49
C ILE A 368 -17.15 -2.30 -3.21
N ILE A 369 -16.12 -1.45 -3.24
CA ILE A 369 -16.19 -0.13 -3.90
C ILE A 369 -15.98 -0.19 -5.41
N ALA A 370 -15.40 -1.28 -5.91
CA ALA A 370 -15.30 -1.54 -7.35
C ALA A 370 -15.26 -3.04 -7.63
N TYR A 371 -16.05 -3.47 -8.61
CA TYR A 371 -16.07 -4.82 -9.13
C TYR A 371 -16.03 -4.77 -10.66
N ARG A 372 -14.96 -5.31 -11.26
CA ARG A 372 -14.89 -5.60 -12.69
C ARG A 372 -14.52 -7.06 -12.87
N SER A 373 -15.41 -7.82 -13.49
CA SER A 373 -15.19 -9.20 -13.85
C SER A 373 -14.39 -9.32 -15.15
N ALA A 374 -13.66 -10.43 -15.29
CA ALA A 374 -12.96 -10.79 -16.52
C ALA A 374 -13.85 -11.70 -17.39
N GLY A 375 -13.68 -11.64 -18.72
CA GLY A 375 -14.49 -12.42 -19.66
C GLY A 375 -13.68 -13.02 -20.80
N GLY A 376 -14.29 -13.22 -21.96
CA GLY A 376 -13.64 -13.73 -23.17
C GLY A 376 -13.76 -15.26 -23.37
N PHE A 377 -13.26 -15.74 -24.51
CA PHE A 377 -13.46 -17.14 -24.93
C PHE A 377 -12.88 -18.15 -23.92
N GLY A 378 -13.72 -19.09 -23.51
CA GLY A 378 -13.36 -20.17 -22.58
C GLY A 378 -13.27 -19.73 -21.12
N ILE A 379 -13.85 -18.59 -20.73
CA ILE A 379 -14.06 -18.19 -19.34
C ILE A 379 -15.56 -18.25 -19.00
N ARG A 380 -15.87 -18.92 -17.90
CA ARG A 380 -17.21 -19.00 -17.29
C ARG A 380 -17.18 -18.36 -15.90
N LEU A 381 -18.23 -17.62 -15.57
CA LEU A 381 -18.39 -16.97 -14.27
C LEU A 381 -19.73 -17.32 -13.62
N ASP A 382 -19.66 -17.81 -12.39
CA ASP A 382 -20.81 -18.04 -11.54
C ASP A 382 -20.63 -17.17 -10.28
N ALA A 383 -21.21 -15.96 -10.34
CA ALA A 383 -21.08 -14.94 -9.31
C ALA A 383 -21.99 -15.22 -8.11
N GLY A 384 -21.45 -15.07 -6.90
CA GLY A 384 -22.19 -15.01 -5.64
C GLY A 384 -22.68 -13.59 -5.38
N ASN A 385 -22.35 -13.03 -4.21
CA ASN A 385 -22.74 -11.67 -3.85
C ASN A 385 -21.61 -10.66 -4.11
N CYS A 386 -21.42 -10.26 -5.38
CA CYS A 386 -20.35 -9.33 -5.74
C CYS A 386 -20.78 -8.29 -6.80
N TYR A 387 -20.90 -7.04 -6.37
CA TYR A 387 -21.15 -5.87 -7.22
C TYR A 387 -20.68 -4.60 -6.51
N ALA A 388 -20.49 -3.50 -7.25
CA ALA A 388 -20.07 -2.24 -6.64
C ALA A 388 -21.17 -1.72 -5.69
N GLY A 389 -20.81 -1.45 -4.44
CA GLY A 389 -21.67 -0.97 -3.37
C GLY A 389 -22.20 -2.05 -2.42
N VAL A 390 -21.99 -3.34 -2.70
CA VAL A 390 -22.44 -4.41 -1.79
C VAL A 390 -21.52 -4.51 -0.58
N THR A 391 -22.11 -4.68 0.60
CA THR A 391 -21.39 -4.99 1.84
C THR A 391 -21.33 -6.51 2.02
N ILE A 392 -20.13 -7.06 2.14
CA ILE A 392 -19.89 -8.46 2.46
C ILE A 392 -20.03 -8.63 3.97
N SER A 393 -20.96 -9.50 4.35
CA SER A 393 -21.32 -9.79 5.75
C SER A 393 -20.43 -10.89 6.35
N PRO A 394 -20.16 -10.85 7.68
CA PRO A 394 -19.44 -11.90 8.38
C PRO A 394 -20.21 -13.19 8.62
N PHE A 395 -21.52 -13.24 8.33
CA PHE A 395 -22.35 -14.39 8.71
C PHE A 395 -22.31 -15.56 7.72
N PHE A 396 -21.89 -15.32 6.48
CA PHE A 396 -21.93 -16.31 5.40
C PHE A 396 -20.53 -16.74 4.95
N ASP A 397 -20.44 -17.52 3.87
CA ASP A 397 -19.15 -17.84 3.27
C ASP A 397 -18.53 -16.62 2.59
N SER A 398 -17.21 -16.64 2.52
CA SER A 398 -16.37 -15.59 1.93
C SER A 398 -16.39 -15.59 0.39
N MET A 399 -17.20 -16.43 -0.26
CA MET A 399 -17.16 -16.63 -1.70
C MET A 399 -17.77 -15.45 -2.47
N LEU A 400 -16.98 -14.85 -3.35
CA LEU A 400 -17.41 -13.76 -4.22
C LEU A 400 -17.88 -14.28 -5.58
N VAL A 401 -17.02 -15.03 -6.27
CA VAL A 401 -17.29 -15.54 -7.63
C VAL A 401 -16.50 -16.82 -7.90
N LYS A 402 -17.14 -17.80 -8.54
CA LYS A 402 -16.46 -18.93 -9.14
C LYS A 402 -16.02 -18.55 -10.55
N ILE A 403 -14.77 -18.84 -10.87
CA ILE A 403 -14.21 -18.64 -12.19
C ILE A 403 -13.74 -19.98 -12.73
N SER A 404 -14.29 -20.39 -13.87
CA SER A 404 -13.89 -21.59 -14.56
C SER A 404 -13.28 -21.24 -15.91
N ALA A 405 -12.22 -21.93 -16.31
CA ALA A 405 -11.72 -21.83 -17.68
C ALA A 405 -11.59 -23.20 -18.33
N LYS A 406 -12.01 -23.27 -19.60
CA LYS A 406 -11.79 -24.42 -20.48
C LYS A 406 -10.55 -24.21 -21.32
N GLY A 407 -9.85 -25.27 -21.69
CA GLY A 407 -8.66 -25.28 -22.55
C GLY A 407 -8.48 -26.61 -23.27
N ARG A 408 -7.65 -26.65 -24.32
CA ARG A 408 -7.28 -27.91 -24.99
C ARG A 408 -6.25 -28.72 -24.20
N THR A 409 -5.50 -28.04 -23.33
CA THR A 409 -4.52 -28.62 -22.41
C THR A 409 -4.73 -28.00 -21.03
N LEU A 410 -4.33 -28.69 -19.97
CA LEU A 410 -4.39 -28.17 -18.60
C LEU A 410 -3.63 -26.85 -18.46
N LYS A 411 -2.41 -26.78 -18.99
CA LYS A 411 -1.61 -25.55 -19.04
C LYS A 411 -2.33 -24.41 -19.78
N GLY A 412 -3.01 -24.69 -20.89
CA GLY A 412 -3.77 -23.67 -21.63
C GLY A 412 -4.99 -23.16 -20.87
N ALA A 413 -5.70 -24.03 -20.14
CA ALA A 413 -6.78 -23.62 -19.24
C ALA A 413 -6.24 -22.76 -18.07
N SER A 414 -5.11 -23.18 -17.48
CA SER A 414 -4.42 -22.44 -16.41
C SER A 414 -4.00 -21.03 -16.87
N GLN A 415 -3.37 -20.90 -18.04
CA GLN A 415 -2.98 -19.61 -18.61
C GLN A 415 -4.18 -18.67 -18.85
N ARG A 416 -5.34 -19.22 -19.25
CA ARG A 416 -6.57 -18.44 -19.40
C ARG A 416 -7.10 -17.94 -18.06
N LEU A 417 -7.11 -18.78 -17.02
CA LEU A 417 -7.46 -18.36 -15.67
C LEU A 417 -6.50 -17.31 -15.13
N GLN A 418 -5.18 -17.49 -15.29
CA GLN A 418 -4.19 -16.49 -14.88
C GLN A 418 -4.48 -15.13 -15.50
N ARG A 419 -4.72 -15.08 -16.82
CA ARG A 419 -5.11 -13.85 -17.52
C ARG A 419 -6.39 -13.25 -16.93
N ALA A 420 -7.41 -14.07 -16.68
CA ALA A 420 -8.68 -13.60 -16.15
C ALA A 420 -8.57 -13.08 -14.70
N LEU A 421 -7.83 -13.77 -13.82
CA LEU A 421 -7.51 -13.28 -12.46
C LEU A 421 -6.74 -11.95 -12.52
N SER A 422 -5.79 -11.81 -13.44
CA SER A 422 -5.05 -10.57 -13.64
C SER A 422 -5.90 -9.42 -14.18
N GLU A 423 -7.01 -9.70 -14.88
CA GLU A 423 -8.00 -8.71 -15.32
C GLU A 423 -9.01 -8.32 -14.23
N PHE A 424 -9.33 -9.23 -13.31
CA PHE A 424 -10.25 -8.95 -12.21
C PHE A 424 -9.82 -7.72 -11.40
N ARG A 425 -10.77 -6.81 -11.15
CA ARG A 425 -10.59 -5.68 -10.24
C ARG A 425 -11.67 -5.74 -9.18
N ILE A 426 -11.28 -6.24 -8.01
CA ILE A 426 -12.08 -6.22 -6.79
C ILE A 426 -11.38 -5.26 -5.83
N ARG A 427 -12.13 -4.32 -5.26
CA ARG A 427 -11.63 -3.28 -4.35
C ARG A 427 -12.60 -3.08 -3.20
N GLY A 428 -12.06 -2.70 -2.05
CA GLY A 428 -12.83 -2.50 -0.81
C GLY A 428 -12.71 -3.66 0.17
N VAL A 429 -12.36 -4.85 -0.34
CA VAL A 429 -12.01 -6.03 0.46
C VAL A 429 -10.77 -6.71 -0.13
N LYS A 430 -10.00 -7.40 0.71
CA LYS A 430 -8.94 -8.34 0.35
C LYS A 430 -9.52 -9.55 -0.35
N THR A 431 -8.67 -10.27 -1.09
CA THR A 431 -9.08 -11.47 -1.83
C THR A 431 -7.94 -12.48 -1.92
N ASN A 432 -8.28 -13.77 -2.02
CA ASN A 432 -7.32 -14.86 -2.23
C ASN A 432 -6.71 -14.93 -3.66
N LYS A 433 -6.99 -13.94 -4.51
CA LYS A 433 -6.66 -13.95 -5.95
C LYS A 433 -5.16 -14.13 -6.25
N GLY A 434 -4.29 -13.46 -5.49
CA GLY A 434 -2.83 -13.58 -5.68
C GLY A 434 -2.32 -15.00 -5.44
N PHE A 435 -2.89 -15.67 -4.43
CA PHE A 435 -2.58 -17.05 -4.11
C PHE A 435 -3.02 -18.01 -5.22
N LEU A 436 -4.21 -17.78 -5.79
CA LEU A 436 -4.69 -18.55 -6.94
C LEU A 436 -3.79 -18.36 -8.18
N GLU A 437 -3.30 -17.13 -8.43
CA GLU A 437 -2.35 -16.88 -9.52
C GLU A 437 -1.03 -17.67 -9.33
N ASN A 438 -0.51 -17.72 -8.10
CA ASN A 438 0.68 -18.51 -7.76
C ASN A 438 0.46 -20.02 -7.99
N VAL A 439 -0.66 -20.57 -7.49
CA VAL A 439 -1.03 -21.98 -7.70
C VAL A 439 -1.09 -22.32 -9.19
N LEU A 440 -1.78 -21.50 -9.98
CA LEU A 440 -1.95 -21.75 -11.42
C LEU A 440 -0.63 -21.65 -12.20
N LYS A 441 0.32 -20.83 -11.74
CA LYS A 441 1.65 -20.66 -12.33
C LYS A 441 2.62 -21.78 -11.94
N HIS A 442 2.31 -22.59 -10.93
CA HIS A 442 3.22 -23.60 -10.42
C HIS A 442 3.33 -24.82 -11.36
N PRO A 443 4.56 -25.30 -11.68
CA PRO A 443 4.76 -26.47 -12.54
C PRO A 443 4.03 -27.73 -12.09
N THR A 444 4.13 -28.07 -10.79
CA THR A 444 3.44 -29.21 -10.18
C THR A 444 1.93 -29.18 -10.46
N PHE A 445 1.31 -28.00 -10.49
CA PHE A 445 -0.11 -27.87 -10.77
C PHE A 445 -0.44 -28.13 -12.24
N TYR A 446 0.15 -27.37 -13.18
CA TYR A 446 -0.25 -27.49 -14.59
C TYR A 446 0.31 -28.73 -15.30
N ASN A 447 1.27 -29.44 -14.68
CA ASN A 447 1.69 -30.77 -15.06
C ASN A 447 0.79 -31.87 -14.46
N GLY A 448 -0.14 -31.53 -13.55
CA GLY A 448 -1.07 -32.48 -12.94
C GLY A 448 -0.53 -33.32 -11.79
N GLU A 449 0.62 -32.94 -11.25
CA GLU A 449 1.34 -33.65 -10.20
C GLU A 449 0.87 -33.25 -8.79
N ALA A 450 -0.04 -32.27 -8.68
CA ALA A 450 -0.57 -31.83 -7.40
C ALA A 450 -1.31 -32.96 -6.66
N THR A 451 -1.00 -33.09 -5.38
CA THR A 451 -1.60 -33.99 -4.40
C THR A 451 -2.23 -33.18 -3.26
N VAL A 452 -2.91 -33.84 -2.32
CA VAL A 452 -3.53 -33.19 -1.15
C VAL A 452 -2.54 -32.33 -0.33
N LYS A 453 -1.24 -32.67 -0.31
CA LYS A 453 -0.21 -31.90 0.40
C LYS A 453 0.38 -30.73 -0.40
N PHE A 454 0.00 -30.55 -1.67
CA PHE A 454 0.64 -29.58 -2.58
C PHE A 454 0.77 -28.18 -1.97
N ILE A 455 -0.29 -27.63 -1.38
CA ILE A 455 -0.24 -26.28 -0.79
C ILE A 455 0.66 -26.24 0.46
N GLU A 456 0.65 -27.28 1.29
CA GLU A 456 1.48 -27.37 2.49
C GLU A 456 2.96 -27.51 2.17
N SER A 457 3.30 -28.20 1.08
CA SER A 457 4.69 -28.46 0.68
C SER A 457 5.35 -27.34 -0.14
N HIS A 458 4.63 -26.27 -0.47
CA HIS A 458 5.13 -25.16 -1.29
C HIS A 458 4.85 -23.79 -0.61
N PRO A 459 5.64 -23.41 0.42
CA PRO A 459 5.49 -22.14 1.13
C PRO A 459 5.61 -20.89 0.24
N GLU A 460 6.32 -20.99 -0.88
CA GLU A 460 6.46 -19.92 -1.87
C GLU A 460 5.11 -19.53 -2.52
N LEU A 461 4.10 -20.39 -2.45
CA LEU A 461 2.75 -20.05 -2.92
C LEU A 461 2.14 -18.88 -2.14
N PHE A 462 2.62 -18.62 -0.92
CA PHE A 462 2.14 -17.57 -0.03
C PHE A 462 2.87 -16.24 -0.24
N GLU A 463 3.87 -16.18 -1.11
CA GLU A 463 4.54 -14.94 -1.52
C GLU A 463 3.69 -14.21 -2.58
N MET A 464 2.82 -13.30 -2.13
CA MET A 464 1.86 -12.64 -3.01
C MET A 464 2.52 -11.60 -3.92
N PRO A 465 2.15 -11.52 -5.22
CA PRO A 465 2.59 -10.42 -6.06
C PRO A 465 1.98 -9.09 -5.57
N ARG A 466 2.81 -8.05 -5.44
CA ARG A 466 2.36 -6.71 -5.03
C ARG A 466 1.48 -6.05 -6.10
N PHE A 467 0.17 -6.04 -5.90
CA PHE A 467 -0.75 -5.35 -6.81
C PHE A 467 -0.77 -3.84 -6.55
N MET A 468 -0.35 -3.05 -7.54
CA MET A 468 -0.41 -1.59 -7.47
C MET A 468 -1.85 -1.06 -7.53
N ASN A 469 -2.26 -0.25 -6.56
CA ASN A 469 -3.58 0.41 -6.52
C ASN A 469 -3.51 1.94 -6.69
N ARG A 470 -2.62 2.42 -7.56
CA ARG A 470 -2.28 3.84 -7.73
C ARG A 470 -3.48 4.77 -7.88
N ALA A 471 -4.44 4.44 -8.74
CA ALA A 471 -5.59 5.31 -8.99
C ALA A 471 -6.47 5.49 -7.75
N THR A 472 -6.82 4.40 -7.05
CA THR A 472 -7.60 4.49 -5.81
C THR A 472 -6.85 5.26 -4.73
N ARG A 473 -5.54 5.05 -4.57
CA ARG A 473 -4.74 5.80 -3.60
C ARG A 473 -4.72 7.32 -3.88
N LEU A 474 -4.63 7.72 -5.16
CA LEU A 474 -4.77 9.13 -5.54
C LEU A 474 -6.18 9.67 -5.30
N LEU A 475 -7.24 8.88 -5.53
CA LEU A 475 -8.60 9.28 -5.18
C LEU A 475 -8.78 9.44 -3.67
N ASN A 476 -8.14 8.59 -2.86
CA ASN A 476 -8.12 8.74 -1.40
C ASN A 476 -7.53 10.09 -1.00
N TYR A 477 -6.42 10.49 -1.63
CA TYR A 477 -5.80 11.79 -1.36
C TYR A 477 -6.70 12.96 -1.78
N LEU A 478 -7.28 12.89 -2.98
CA LEU A 478 -8.20 13.93 -3.45
C LEU A 478 -9.46 14.01 -2.57
N GLY A 479 -9.96 12.87 -2.08
CA GLY A 479 -11.04 12.81 -1.12
C GLY A 479 -10.66 13.45 0.21
N GLU A 480 -9.48 13.13 0.75
CA GLU A 480 -8.94 13.71 1.97
C GLU A 480 -8.86 15.23 1.87
N VAL A 481 -8.25 15.76 0.80
CA VAL A 481 -8.14 17.21 0.59
C VAL A 481 -9.51 17.86 0.37
N ALA A 482 -10.45 17.19 -0.30
CA ALA A 482 -11.81 17.71 -0.51
C ALA A 482 -12.64 17.80 0.79
N VAL A 483 -12.35 16.95 1.79
CA VAL A 483 -13.06 16.91 3.07
C VAL A 483 -12.35 17.72 4.14
N ASN A 484 -11.06 17.46 4.35
CA ASN A 484 -10.26 17.99 5.45
C ASN A 484 -9.31 19.13 5.04
N GLY A 485 -9.16 19.40 3.74
CA GLY A 485 -8.20 20.36 3.21
C GLY A 485 -6.77 19.81 3.20
N ASN A 486 -5.84 20.57 2.62
CA ASN A 486 -4.41 20.25 2.70
C ASN A 486 -3.82 20.91 3.97
N PRO A 487 -3.14 20.17 4.86
CA PRO A 487 -2.63 20.71 6.12
C PRO A 487 -1.59 21.83 5.94
N ASN A 488 -0.96 21.92 4.77
CA ASN A 488 -0.03 23.00 4.44
C ASN A 488 -0.73 24.31 4.07
N VAL A 489 -2.00 24.27 3.64
CA VAL A 489 -2.78 25.43 3.21
C VAL A 489 -3.84 25.74 4.27
N LYS A 490 -3.46 26.54 5.27
CA LYS A 490 -4.34 26.85 6.41
C LYS A 490 -5.60 27.62 6.04
N ARG A 491 -5.51 28.50 5.04
CA ARG A 491 -6.62 29.33 4.58
C ARG A 491 -6.55 29.49 3.07
N ILE A 492 -7.68 29.22 2.42
CA ILE A 492 -7.87 29.48 1.00
C ILE A 492 -8.60 30.81 0.87
N ASP A 493 -8.03 31.75 0.11
CA ASP A 493 -8.69 32.98 -0.28
C ASP A 493 -9.63 32.68 -1.47
N PRO A 494 -10.96 32.86 -1.31
CA PRO A 494 -11.93 32.59 -2.37
C PRO A 494 -11.84 33.56 -3.55
N TYR A 495 -11.16 34.69 -3.40
CA TYR A 495 -11.02 35.72 -4.44
C TYR A 495 -9.77 35.53 -5.32
N VAL A 496 -8.90 34.57 -4.98
CA VAL A 496 -7.74 34.24 -5.81
C VAL A 496 -8.18 33.35 -6.97
N HIS A 497 -7.97 33.84 -8.20
CA HIS A 497 -8.19 33.09 -9.43
C HIS A 497 -6.85 32.80 -10.09
N PHE A 498 -6.57 31.53 -10.33
CA PHE A 498 -5.31 31.14 -10.95
C PHE A 498 -5.39 31.20 -12.47
N ARG A 499 -4.37 31.78 -13.10
CA ARG A 499 -4.13 31.66 -14.54
C ARG A 499 -3.74 30.23 -14.92
N GLU A 500 -3.92 29.88 -16.19
CA GLU A 500 -3.42 28.63 -16.76
C GLU A 500 -2.03 28.86 -17.38
N PRO A 501 -0.96 28.26 -16.81
CA PRO A 501 0.40 28.44 -17.28
C PRO A 501 0.56 27.94 -18.71
N LYS A 502 1.08 28.81 -19.57
CA LYS A 502 1.43 28.45 -20.96
C LYS A 502 2.84 27.88 -21.00
N ILE A 503 2.97 26.61 -21.34
CA ILE A 503 4.28 25.98 -21.56
C ILE A 503 4.89 26.56 -22.84
N PRO A 504 6.09 27.17 -22.79
CA PRO A 504 6.77 27.69 -23.97
C PRO A 504 7.00 26.59 -25.01
N ALA A 505 6.82 26.93 -26.29
CA ALA A 505 7.00 25.96 -27.37
C ALA A 505 8.47 25.53 -27.49
N SER A 506 8.73 24.24 -27.61
CA SER A 506 10.04 23.67 -27.94
C SER A 506 9.86 22.52 -28.92
N ASP A 507 10.84 22.29 -29.77
CA ASP A 507 10.83 21.11 -30.63
C ASP A 507 11.08 19.86 -29.76
N ARG A 508 10.03 19.03 -29.65
CA ARG A 508 10.05 17.81 -28.85
C ARG A 508 10.94 16.72 -29.47
N LEU A 509 11.17 16.76 -30.78
CA LEU A 509 11.95 15.77 -31.51
C LEU A 509 13.41 16.19 -31.70
N ALA A 510 13.72 17.48 -31.56
CA ALA A 510 15.09 17.96 -31.59
C ALA A 510 15.92 17.37 -30.44
N SER A 511 17.14 16.95 -30.77
CA SER A 511 18.15 16.58 -29.77
C SER A 511 18.59 17.82 -28.99
N HIS A 512 18.96 17.64 -27.72
CA HIS A 512 19.57 18.70 -26.92
C HIS A 512 20.89 19.19 -27.55
N PRO A 513 21.09 20.51 -27.70
CA PRO A 513 22.38 21.06 -28.11
C PRO A 513 23.47 20.70 -27.10
N ARG A 514 24.72 20.66 -27.56
CA ARG A 514 25.88 20.49 -26.68
C ARG A 514 25.91 21.61 -25.63
N GLY A 515 26.01 21.24 -24.36
CA GLY A 515 26.12 22.17 -23.24
C GLY A 515 27.24 21.80 -22.27
N THR A 516 27.21 22.41 -21.08
CA THR A 516 28.22 22.26 -20.03
C THR A 516 28.33 20.85 -19.47
N LYS A 517 27.26 20.04 -19.52
CA LYS A 517 27.34 18.63 -19.11
C LYS A 517 28.27 17.84 -20.02
N GLN A 518 28.24 18.08 -21.33
CA GLN A 518 29.12 17.38 -22.26
C GLN A 518 30.58 17.78 -22.05
N ILE A 519 30.84 19.05 -21.70
CA ILE A 519 32.19 19.52 -21.36
C ILE A 519 32.73 18.77 -20.13
N LEU A 520 31.93 18.64 -19.07
CA LEU A 520 32.30 17.86 -17.88
C LEU A 520 32.50 16.36 -18.22
N THR A 521 31.61 15.76 -19.00
CA THR A 521 31.69 14.34 -19.33
C THR A 521 32.94 14.01 -20.17
N GLU A 522 33.34 14.90 -21.09
CA GLU A 522 34.49 14.67 -21.97
C GLU A 522 35.82 15.08 -21.34
N GLY A 523 35.85 16.18 -20.59
CA GLY A 523 37.07 16.77 -20.03
C GLY A 523 37.28 16.49 -18.53
N GLY A 524 36.31 15.90 -17.85
CA GLY A 524 36.30 15.80 -16.38
C GLY A 524 36.20 17.17 -15.70
N PRO A 525 36.23 17.21 -14.35
CA PRO A 525 36.16 18.45 -13.58
C PRO A 525 37.25 19.45 -13.95
N GLU A 526 38.48 19.01 -14.14
CA GLU A 526 39.62 19.88 -14.51
C GLU A 526 39.47 20.46 -15.92
N GLY A 527 38.92 19.67 -16.87
CA GLY A 527 38.61 20.16 -18.21
C GLY A 527 37.49 21.20 -18.20
N LEU A 528 36.50 21.05 -17.33
CA LEU A 528 35.46 22.06 -17.12
C LEU A 528 36.04 23.33 -16.49
N VAL A 529 36.88 23.23 -15.45
CA VAL A 529 37.55 24.37 -14.82
C VAL A 529 38.35 25.17 -15.85
N LYS A 530 39.13 24.48 -16.67
CA LYS A 530 39.87 25.12 -17.77
C LYS A 530 38.91 25.83 -18.73
N TRP A 531 37.84 25.14 -19.16
CA TRP A 531 36.85 25.73 -20.06
C TRP A 531 36.22 27.00 -19.47
N VAL A 532 35.91 27.02 -18.17
CA VAL A 532 35.39 28.21 -17.48
C VAL A 532 36.41 29.36 -17.54
N LYS A 533 37.69 29.12 -17.22
CA LYS A 533 38.75 30.15 -17.28
C LYS A 533 38.96 30.70 -18.69
N ASP A 534 38.74 29.87 -19.71
CA ASP A 534 38.86 30.25 -21.12
C ASP A 534 37.65 31.05 -21.62
N GLN A 535 36.55 31.15 -20.85
CA GLN A 535 35.38 31.93 -21.24
C GLN A 535 35.60 33.42 -21.06
N LYS A 536 35.36 34.19 -22.12
CA LYS A 536 35.32 35.65 -22.05
C LYS A 536 33.99 36.14 -21.48
N GLN A 537 32.90 35.49 -21.88
CA GLN A 537 31.54 35.78 -21.45
C GLN A 537 31.36 35.48 -19.97
N ILE A 538 30.44 36.19 -19.32
CA ILE A 538 29.98 35.79 -17.99
C ILE A 538 29.11 34.54 -18.12
N LEU A 539 29.29 33.59 -17.20
CA LEU A 539 28.47 32.38 -17.11
C LEU A 539 27.37 32.55 -16.04
N PHE A 540 26.23 31.91 -16.27
CA PHE A 540 25.06 31.97 -15.39
C PHE A 540 24.68 30.61 -14.82
N THR A 541 24.42 30.56 -13.53
CA THR A 541 23.69 29.46 -12.88
C THR A 541 22.26 29.89 -12.60
N ASP A 542 21.28 29.13 -13.08
CA ASP A 542 19.87 29.40 -12.79
C ASP A 542 19.45 28.73 -11.48
N THR A 543 19.02 29.53 -10.50
CA THR A 543 18.58 29.09 -9.18
C THR A 543 17.06 28.92 -9.05
N THR A 544 16.32 29.11 -10.14
CA THR A 544 14.85 29.03 -10.17
C THR A 544 14.33 27.72 -9.60
N PHE A 545 15.06 26.61 -9.79
CA PHE A 545 14.62 25.27 -9.39
C PHE A 545 14.98 24.91 -7.93
N ARG A 546 15.72 25.78 -7.22
CA ARG A 546 16.16 25.55 -5.83
C ARG A 546 16.06 26.81 -4.98
N ASP A 547 17.01 27.74 -5.06
CA ASP A 547 17.11 28.83 -4.10
C ASP A 547 16.01 29.89 -4.24
N ALA A 548 15.53 30.10 -5.46
CA ALA A 548 14.51 31.10 -5.72
C ALA A 548 13.21 30.79 -4.97
N HIS A 549 12.66 29.60 -5.16
CA HIS A 549 11.45 29.18 -4.45
C HIS A 549 11.70 28.84 -2.98
N GLN A 550 12.94 28.47 -2.61
CA GLN A 550 13.32 28.37 -1.19
C GLN A 550 13.20 29.73 -0.49
N SER A 551 13.59 30.81 -1.18
CA SER A 551 13.57 32.17 -0.65
C SER A 551 12.19 32.82 -0.72
N LEU A 552 11.43 32.60 -1.79
CA LEU A 552 10.15 33.28 -2.03
C LEU A 552 8.94 32.49 -1.53
N LEU A 553 8.97 31.15 -1.66
CA LEU A 553 7.80 30.28 -1.56
C LEU A 553 7.98 29.16 -0.52
N ALA A 554 8.83 29.38 0.49
CA ALA A 554 9.14 28.40 1.53
C ALA A 554 9.51 27.01 0.98
N THR A 555 10.21 26.96 -0.16
CA THR A 555 10.66 25.72 -0.83
C THR A 555 9.52 24.82 -1.33
N ARG A 556 8.30 25.35 -1.52
CA ARG A 556 7.11 24.53 -1.84
C ARG A 556 6.98 24.16 -3.32
N MET A 557 7.86 24.65 -4.21
CA MET A 557 7.77 24.34 -5.64
C MET A 557 7.86 22.82 -5.88
N ARG A 558 6.90 22.29 -6.66
CA ARG A 558 6.70 20.84 -6.86
C ARG A 558 7.43 20.36 -8.11
N THR A 559 7.83 19.09 -8.10
CA THR A 559 8.57 18.45 -9.21
C THR A 559 7.83 18.56 -10.55
N LEU A 560 6.51 18.41 -10.54
CA LEU A 560 5.69 18.43 -11.76
C LEU A 560 5.77 19.76 -12.52
N ASP A 561 5.77 20.89 -11.80
CA ASP A 561 5.79 22.21 -12.44
C ASP A 561 7.18 22.58 -12.94
N ILE A 562 8.24 22.08 -12.28
CA ILE A 562 9.62 22.17 -12.78
C ILE A 562 9.76 21.38 -14.09
N LEU A 563 9.36 20.11 -14.09
CA LEU A 563 9.56 19.21 -15.24
C LEU A 563 8.83 19.63 -16.52
N LYS A 564 7.70 20.34 -16.41
CA LYS A 564 6.94 20.83 -17.58
C LYS A 564 7.77 21.73 -18.51
N VAL A 565 8.79 22.42 -17.98
CA VAL A 565 9.60 23.37 -18.75
C VAL A 565 11.07 22.97 -18.86
N THR A 566 11.58 22.05 -18.03
CA THR A 566 13.01 21.68 -18.01
C THR A 566 13.56 21.26 -19.38
N ASP A 567 12.88 20.36 -20.11
CA ASP A 567 13.34 19.89 -21.43
C ASP A 567 13.41 21.03 -22.46
N GLY A 568 12.37 21.85 -22.53
CA GLY A 568 12.36 23.00 -23.41
C GLY A 568 13.43 24.02 -23.03
N PHE A 569 13.57 24.32 -21.74
CA PHE A 569 14.48 25.35 -21.24
C PHE A 569 15.93 25.03 -21.62
N THR A 570 16.37 23.81 -21.33
CA THR A 570 17.76 23.38 -21.61
C THR A 570 18.08 23.22 -23.09
N LYS A 571 17.07 22.99 -23.95
CA LYS A 571 17.23 23.06 -25.41
C LYS A 571 17.40 24.49 -25.93
N ASN A 572 16.69 25.45 -25.32
CA ASN A 572 16.70 26.85 -25.76
C ASN A 572 17.83 27.67 -25.14
N HIS A 573 18.35 27.24 -23.99
CA HIS A 573 19.40 27.92 -23.25
C HIS A 573 20.57 26.97 -22.89
N PRO A 574 21.19 26.29 -23.88
CA PRO A 574 22.34 25.41 -23.63
C PRO A 574 23.59 26.13 -23.09
N GLU A 575 23.63 27.45 -23.16
CA GLU A 575 24.71 28.34 -22.69
C GLU A 575 24.76 28.51 -21.17
N ILE A 576 23.71 28.12 -20.45
CA ILE A 576 23.67 28.19 -18.98
C ILE A 576 24.72 27.24 -18.38
N PHE A 577 25.46 27.72 -17.39
CA PHE A 577 26.49 26.93 -16.72
C PHE A 577 25.87 25.74 -16.00
N SER A 578 24.95 25.99 -15.07
CA SER A 578 24.26 24.94 -14.32
C SER A 578 22.83 25.33 -13.94
N LEU A 579 22.01 24.32 -13.66
CA LEU A 579 20.72 24.45 -12.99
C LEU A 579 20.92 24.09 -11.53
N GLU A 580 20.81 25.06 -10.63
CA GLU A 580 20.75 24.76 -9.21
C GLU A 580 19.33 24.26 -8.87
N MET A 581 19.23 22.96 -8.61
CA MET A 581 17.94 22.26 -8.60
C MET A 581 17.74 21.34 -7.39
N TRP A 582 18.74 21.23 -6.51
CA TRP A 582 18.75 20.26 -5.42
C TRP A 582 19.56 20.70 -4.20
N GLY A 583 19.46 19.95 -3.10
CA GLY A 583 20.11 20.31 -1.85
C GLY A 583 19.45 21.50 -1.14
N GLY A 584 20.14 22.10 -0.17
CA GLY A 584 19.51 23.07 0.73
C GLY A 584 18.28 22.46 1.41
N ALA A 585 17.15 23.18 1.42
CA ALA A 585 15.93 22.72 2.06
C ALA A 585 15.09 21.75 1.21
N THR A 586 15.38 21.57 -0.09
CA THR A 586 14.49 20.83 -0.99
C THR A 586 14.37 19.35 -0.62
N PHE A 587 15.44 18.75 -0.08
CA PHE A 587 15.46 17.33 0.28
C PHE A 587 14.42 17.01 1.36
N ASP A 588 14.49 17.69 2.51
CA ASP A 588 13.52 17.57 3.61
C ASP A 588 12.11 18.02 3.19
N VAL A 589 11.99 19.19 2.55
CA VAL A 589 10.67 19.77 2.22
C VAL A 589 9.89 18.93 1.22
N SER A 590 10.56 18.32 0.24
CA SER A 590 9.92 17.43 -0.72
C SER A 590 9.21 16.25 -0.04
N MET A 591 9.88 15.58 0.90
CA MET A 591 9.26 14.49 1.67
C MET A 591 8.23 15.00 2.67
N ARG A 592 8.61 15.99 3.49
CA ARG A 592 7.82 16.43 4.65
C ARG A 592 6.52 17.14 4.29
N PHE A 593 6.55 17.97 3.25
CA PHE A 593 5.44 18.89 2.96
C PHE A 593 4.82 18.64 1.59
N LEU A 594 5.61 18.18 0.61
CA LEU A 594 5.12 17.90 -0.75
C LEU A 594 4.79 16.43 -0.96
N ASN A 595 5.19 15.57 -0.01
CA ASN A 595 5.02 14.11 -0.06
C ASN A 595 5.51 13.52 -1.39
N GLU A 596 6.68 13.95 -1.84
CA GLU A 596 7.35 13.46 -3.03
C GLU A 596 8.81 13.11 -2.74
N ASN A 597 9.32 12.08 -3.43
CA ASN A 597 10.69 11.62 -3.23
C ASN A 597 11.68 12.61 -3.88
N PRO A 598 12.64 13.18 -3.14
CA PRO A 598 13.64 14.07 -3.72
C PRO A 598 14.46 13.38 -4.79
N TRP A 599 14.80 12.09 -4.63
CA TRP A 599 15.62 11.32 -5.57
C TRP A 599 14.95 11.17 -6.92
N ASP A 600 13.63 11.00 -6.95
CA ASP A 600 12.87 11.01 -8.20
C ASP A 600 12.96 12.37 -8.88
N ARG A 601 12.90 13.47 -8.11
CA ARG A 601 13.09 14.82 -8.65
C ARG A 601 14.47 14.96 -9.32
N LEU A 602 15.54 14.48 -8.68
CA LEU A 602 16.89 14.48 -9.26
C LEU A 602 16.93 13.70 -10.58
N LYS A 603 16.49 12.44 -10.57
CA LYS A 603 16.51 11.55 -11.74
C LYS A 603 15.71 12.12 -12.91
N LEU A 604 14.51 12.64 -12.64
CA LEU A 604 13.63 13.18 -13.68
C LEU A 604 14.13 14.50 -14.26
N ILE A 605 14.67 15.41 -13.42
CA ILE A 605 15.29 16.65 -13.93
C ILE A 605 16.52 16.31 -14.74
N ARG A 606 17.36 15.36 -14.29
CA ARG A 606 18.53 14.89 -15.04
C ARG A 606 18.17 14.36 -16.42
N GLU A 607 17.12 13.53 -16.51
CA GLU A 607 16.59 13.00 -17.77
C GLU A 607 16.08 14.11 -18.69
N ALA A 608 15.42 15.14 -18.14
CA ALA A 608 14.89 16.27 -18.91
C ALA A 608 15.96 17.30 -19.31
N ALA A 609 17.08 17.38 -18.58
CA ALA A 609 18.15 18.37 -18.77
C ALA A 609 19.50 17.75 -19.19
N PRO A 610 19.61 16.79 -20.12
CA PRO A 610 20.82 15.98 -20.34
C PRO A 610 22.07 16.76 -20.79
N ASN A 611 21.93 18.01 -21.22
CA ASN A 611 23.01 18.87 -21.71
C ASN A 611 23.51 19.94 -20.74
N THR A 612 22.76 20.24 -19.67
CA THR A 612 23.13 21.27 -18.69
C THR A 612 23.65 20.63 -17.42
N LEU A 613 24.65 21.24 -16.76
CA LEU A 613 25.08 20.77 -15.44
C LEU A 613 23.96 20.91 -14.41
N THR A 614 23.82 19.92 -13.53
CA THR A 614 22.95 20.01 -12.36
C THR A 614 23.80 20.37 -11.14
N GLN A 615 23.30 21.31 -10.34
CA GLN A 615 24.01 21.80 -9.17
C GLN A 615 23.17 21.66 -7.91
N MET A 616 23.83 21.35 -6.80
CA MET A 616 23.22 21.31 -5.48
C MET A 616 24.00 22.10 -4.44
N LEU A 617 23.28 22.55 -3.41
CA LEU A 617 23.87 23.08 -2.19
C LEU A 617 24.02 21.97 -1.14
N LEU A 618 25.25 21.70 -0.70
CA LEU A 618 25.61 20.67 0.29
C LEU A 618 26.28 21.31 1.50
N ARG A 619 25.84 20.96 2.72
CA ARG A 619 26.54 21.36 3.96
C ARG A 619 27.65 20.34 4.26
N GLY A 620 28.90 20.80 4.34
CA GLY A 620 30.10 19.95 4.36
C GLY A 620 30.02 18.71 5.25
N SER A 621 29.81 18.88 6.55
CA SER A 621 29.79 17.79 7.53
C SER A 621 28.41 17.16 7.75
N ASN A 622 27.36 17.72 7.16
CA ASN A 622 25.98 17.33 7.48
C ASN A 622 25.15 16.93 6.25
N GLY A 623 25.75 16.97 5.06
CA GLY A 623 25.08 16.75 3.78
C GLY A 623 23.90 17.69 3.61
N VAL A 624 22.69 17.12 3.57
CA VAL A 624 21.42 17.85 3.47
C VAL A 624 20.65 17.89 4.79
N GLY A 625 21.19 17.31 5.87
CA GLY A 625 20.51 17.15 7.15
C GLY A 625 20.59 18.35 8.11
N TYR A 626 20.19 18.17 9.38
CA TYR A 626 20.24 19.22 10.43
C TYR A 626 21.22 18.93 11.59
N THR A 627 21.78 17.73 11.67
CA THR A 627 22.71 17.29 12.74
C THR A 627 24.03 16.82 12.14
N ALA A 628 25.07 16.61 12.95
CA ALA A 628 26.27 15.92 12.51
C ALA A 628 25.94 14.47 12.12
N TYR A 629 26.67 13.92 11.15
CA TYR A 629 26.55 12.53 10.71
C TYR A 629 27.94 11.89 10.59
N PRO A 630 28.06 10.55 10.70
CA PRO A 630 29.33 9.87 10.43
C PRO A 630 29.84 10.17 9.02
N ASP A 631 31.16 10.29 8.88
CA ASP A 631 31.79 10.67 7.60
C ASP A 631 31.41 9.69 6.48
N ASN A 632 31.37 8.38 6.74
CA ASN A 632 31.00 7.37 5.74
C ASN A 632 29.55 7.49 5.23
N LEU A 633 28.63 8.09 6.01
CA LEU A 633 27.27 8.39 5.55
C LEU A 633 27.26 9.55 4.55
N ILE A 634 28.03 10.61 4.83
CA ILE A 634 28.15 11.77 3.93
C ILE A 634 28.84 11.36 2.64
N GLU A 635 29.92 10.58 2.73
CA GLU A 635 30.63 10.03 1.59
C GLU A 635 29.68 9.24 0.68
N ARG A 636 28.93 8.30 1.27
CA ARG A 636 27.98 7.46 0.52
C ARG A 636 26.86 8.26 -0.11
N PHE A 637 26.36 9.28 0.59
CA PHE A 637 25.34 10.20 0.05
C PHE A 637 25.86 10.97 -1.16
N VAL A 638 27.09 11.51 -1.09
CA VAL A 638 27.73 12.22 -2.21
C VAL A 638 27.93 11.30 -3.40
N GLU A 639 28.49 10.10 -3.20
CA GLU A 639 28.70 9.10 -4.26
C GLU A 639 27.39 8.77 -4.99
N LYS A 640 26.32 8.47 -4.23
CA LYS A 640 25.01 8.16 -4.80
C LYS A 640 24.37 9.36 -5.49
N THR A 641 24.53 10.56 -4.94
CA THR A 641 24.02 11.79 -5.56
C THR A 641 24.71 12.06 -6.90
N ALA A 642 26.02 11.85 -7.00
CA ALA A 642 26.76 11.96 -8.25
C ALA A 642 26.36 10.87 -9.25
N GLU A 643 26.20 9.61 -8.80
CA GLU A 643 25.77 8.46 -9.61
C GLU A 643 24.45 8.75 -10.34
N TYR A 644 23.48 9.37 -9.64
CA TYR A 644 22.16 9.70 -10.21
C TYR A 644 22.10 11.04 -10.94
N GLY A 645 23.26 11.68 -11.17
CA GLY A 645 23.40 12.76 -12.12
C GLY A 645 23.48 14.15 -11.52
N MET A 646 23.96 14.30 -10.29
CA MET A 646 24.46 15.58 -9.78
C MET A 646 25.85 15.86 -10.33
N ASP A 647 26.10 17.08 -10.82
CA ASP A 647 27.37 17.42 -11.46
C ASP A 647 28.22 18.41 -10.64
N VAL A 648 27.60 19.33 -9.91
CA VAL A 648 28.28 20.37 -9.13
C VAL A 648 27.78 20.34 -7.69
N PHE A 649 28.70 20.08 -6.76
CA PHE A 649 28.46 20.12 -5.34
C PHE A 649 29.00 21.43 -4.77
N ARG A 650 28.08 22.36 -4.50
CA ARG A 650 28.39 23.61 -3.81
C ARG A 650 28.45 23.34 -2.30
N ILE A 651 29.67 23.15 -1.79
CA ILE A 651 29.97 22.72 -0.42
C ILE A 651 30.22 23.95 0.46
N PHE A 652 29.46 24.11 1.52
CA PHE A 652 29.64 25.20 2.49
C PHE A 652 29.58 24.69 3.93
N ASP A 653 30.13 25.48 4.86
CA ASP A 653 29.95 25.32 6.29
C ASP A 653 29.28 26.57 6.89
N SER A 654 28.39 26.38 7.86
CA SER A 654 27.58 27.48 8.39
C SER A 654 28.36 28.49 9.25
N LEU A 655 29.58 28.15 9.63
CA LEU A 655 30.51 28.99 10.39
C LEU A 655 31.80 29.27 9.62
N ASN A 656 31.83 28.95 8.31
CA ASN A 656 33.02 29.02 7.46
C ASN A 656 34.20 28.17 7.98
N TRP A 657 33.91 27.05 8.65
CA TRP A 657 34.95 26.18 9.18
C TRP A 657 35.40 25.13 8.15
N ILE A 658 36.62 25.31 7.64
CA ILE A 658 37.18 24.47 6.55
C ILE A 658 37.23 23.00 6.94
N GLU A 659 37.57 22.68 8.19
CA GLU A 659 37.64 21.29 8.68
C GLU A 659 36.34 20.50 8.44
N ASN A 660 35.18 21.15 8.51
CA ASN A 660 33.88 20.52 8.24
C ASN A 660 33.61 20.30 6.75
N MET A 661 34.34 20.96 5.85
CA MET A 661 34.17 20.82 4.40
C MET A 661 35.08 19.78 3.77
N LYS A 662 36.24 19.48 4.39
CA LYS A 662 37.29 18.63 3.83
C LYS A 662 36.80 17.28 3.34
N VAL A 663 35.99 16.58 4.15
CA VAL A 663 35.46 15.25 3.79
C VAL A 663 34.68 15.35 2.50
N SER A 664 33.68 16.23 2.44
CA SER A 664 32.85 16.40 1.24
C SER A 664 33.66 16.84 0.01
N ILE A 665 34.61 17.78 0.15
CA ILE A 665 35.46 18.24 -0.97
C ILE A 665 36.26 17.06 -1.51
N LYS A 666 36.92 16.32 -0.62
CA LYS A 666 37.73 15.16 -0.96
C LYS A 666 36.90 14.04 -1.59
N THR A 667 35.73 13.72 -1.04
CA THR A 667 34.85 12.69 -1.61
C THR A 667 34.42 13.04 -3.03
N VAL A 668 33.96 14.28 -3.26
CA VAL A 668 33.56 14.72 -4.61
C VAL A 668 34.74 14.61 -5.56
N ARG A 669 35.92 15.11 -5.17
CA ARG A 669 37.12 15.14 -6.02
C ARG A 669 37.68 13.74 -6.31
N GLU A 670 37.74 12.85 -5.32
CA GLU A 670 38.44 11.58 -5.43
C GLU A 670 37.54 10.39 -5.80
N ARG A 671 36.24 10.45 -5.49
CA ARG A 671 35.32 9.30 -5.65
C ARG A 671 34.20 9.55 -6.65
N THR A 672 34.17 10.70 -7.31
CA THR A 672 33.16 11.03 -8.31
C THR A 672 33.79 11.71 -9.53
N ASN A 673 33.03 11.85 -10.62
CA ASN A 673 33.41 12.70 -11.76
C ASN A 673 32.69 14.06 -11.73
N SER A 674 32.36 14.54 -10.52
CA SER A 674 31.64 15.80 -10.28
C SER A 674 32.59 16.91 -9.81
N VAL A 675 32.08 18.14 -9.79
CA VAL A 675 32.82 19.34 -9.44
C VAL A 675 32.59 19.68 -7.97
N ALA A 676 33.67 19.76 -7.21
CA ALA A 676 33.66 20.31 -5.85
C ALA A 676 33.80 21.84 -5.93
N GLU A 677 32.72 22.56 -5.66
CA GLU A 677 32.70 24.02 -5.54
C GLU A 677 32.69 24.39 -4.05
N ALA A 678 33.80 24.90 -3.52
CA ALA A 678 33.92 25.22 -2.09
C ALA A 678 33.51 26.66 -1.80
N CYS A 679 32.70 26.86 -0.77
CA CYS A 679 32.07 28.15 -0.49
C CYS A 679 32.68 28.86 0.71
N ILE A 680 32.84 30.17 0.56
CA ILE A 680 33.00 31.10 1.65
C ILE A 680 31.69 31.88 1.80
N CYS A 681 31.00 31.72 2.93
CA CYS A 681 29.82 32.53 3.23
C CYS A 681 30.24 33.96 3.57
N TYR A 682 29.64 34.94 2.90
CA TYR A 682 29.96 36.36 3.10
C TYR A 682 29.13 36.97 4.23
N THR A 683 29.79 37.66 5.15
CA THR A 683 29.18 38.44 6.24
C THR A 683 30.08 39.63 6.59
N GLY A 684 29.54 40.67 7.24
CA GLY A 684 30.30 41.89 7.52
C GLY A 684 30.55 42.73 6.27
N ASP A 685 31.64 43.51 6.27
CA ASP A 685 31.98 44.43 5.17
C ASP A 685 33.50 44.46 4.94
N VAL A 686 33.96 43.95 3.80
CA VAL A 686 35.40 43.90 3.42
C VAL A 686 36.03 45.28 3.19
N LEU A 687 35.22 46.34 3.11
CA LEU A 687 35.71 47.71 3.06
C LEU A 687 36.12 48.20 4.45
N ASP A 688 35.61 47.61 5.53
CA ASP A 688 36.03 47.89 6.91
C ASP A 688 37.22 47.00 7.30
N ALA A 689 38.40 47.60 7.38
CA ALA A 689 39.62 46.91 7.78
C ALA A 689 39.61 46.40 9.23
N ASN A 690 38.76 46.99 10.09
CA ASN A 690 38.63 46.59 11.50
C ASN A 690 37.59 45.48 11.70
N SER A 691 36.86 45.10 10.65
CA SER A 691 35.92 43.99 10.72
C SER A 691 36.64 42.67 11.00
N LYS A 692 36.02 41.80 11.81
CA LYS A 692 36.44 40.40 11.98
C LYS A 692 36.50 39.67 10.63
N TYR A 693 35.61 40.05 9.71
CA TYR A 693 35.49 39.53 8.36
C TYR A 693 36.02 40.53 7.34
N ASN A 694 37.28 40.93 7.49
CA ASN A 694 37.96 41.84 6.57
C ASN A 694 38.42 41.14 5.27
N LEU A 695 38.99 41.88 4.33
CA LEU A 695 39.44 41.33 3.05
C LEU A 695 40.47 40.18 3.20
N GLN A 696 41.40 40.29 4.15
CA GLN A 696 42.45 39.28 4.34
C GLN A 696 41.86 37.93 4.77
N TYR A 697 40.83 37.95 5.62
CA TYR A 697 40.10 36.75 6.02
C TYR A 697 39.60 35.95 4.80
N TYR A 698 38.99 36.63 3.82
CA TYR A 698 38.48 35.96 2.61
C TYR A 698 39.61 35.44 1.71
N ILE A 699 40.73 36.16 1.60
CA ILE A 699 41.90 35.72 0.82
C ILE A 699 42.52 34.46 1.46
N ASP A 700 42.73 34.46 2.78
CA ASP A 700 43.33 33.34 3.49
C ASP A 700 42.45 32.08 3.39
N MET A 701 41.15 32.26 3.55
CA MET A 701 40.18 31.19 3.36
C MET A 701 40.17 30.64 1.93
N ALA A 702 40.22 31.51 0.92
CA ALA A 702 40.23 31.10 -0.48
C ALA A 702 41.45 30.23 -0.81
N LYS A 703 42.64 30.63 -0.35
CA LYS A 703 43.87 29.84 -0.50
C LYS A 703 43.78 28.50 0.22
N ALA A 704 43.28 28.49 1.45
CA ALA A 704 43.11 27.25 2.19
C ALA A 704 42.13 26.28 1.51
N LEU A 705 41.07 26.77 0.86
CA LEU A 705 40.16 25.91 0.09
C LEU A 705 40.76 25.43 -1.23
N GLU A 706 41.64 26.23 -1.85
CA GLU A 706 42.44 25.81 -3.00
C GLU A 706 43.38 24.66 -2.64
N ASP A 707 44.08 24.78 -1.52
CA ASP A 707 45.01 23.77 -1.00
C ASP A 707 44.30 22.45 -0.68
N GLU A 708 43.03 22.50 -0.24
CA GLU A 708 42.18 21.32 -0.01
C GLU A 708 41.61 20.72 -1.31
N GLY A 709 41.91 21.31 -2.48
CA GLY A 709 41.61 20.76 -3.80
C GLY A 709 40.24 21.13 -4.37
N ALA A 710 39.61 22.20 -3.91
CA ALA A 710 38.39 22.69 -4.55
C ALA A 710 38.64 23.04 -6.03
N HIS A 711 37.65 22.78 -6.89
CA HIS A 711 37.75 23.07 -8.32
C HIS A 711 37.34 24.50 -8.64
N ILE A 712 36.33 25.00 -7.91
CA ILE A 712 35.73 26.33 -8.06
C ILE A 712 35.58 26.93 -6.67
N LEU A 713 35.88 28.22 -6.53
CA LEU A 713 35.62 29.00 -5.33
C LEU A 713 34.25 29.68 -5.45
N CYS A 714 33.39 29.49 -4.46
CA CYS A 714 32.13 30.21 -4.37
C CYS A 714 32.16 31.25 -3.26
N ILE A 715 31.75 32.49 -3.57
CA ILE A 715 31.40 33.49 -2.56
C ILE A 715 29.90 33.47 -2.39
N LYS A 716 29.45 32.94 -1.24
CA LYS A 716 28.03 32.79 -0.91
C LYS A 716 27.57 33.95 -0.04
N ASP A 717 27.06 35.01 -0.65
CA ASP A 717 26.41 36.11 0.03
C ASP A 717 24.93 35.82 0.29
N MET A 718 24.66 34.96 1.28
CA MET A 718 23.33 34.42 1.60
C MET A 718 22.29 35.46 2.06
N ALA A 719 22.72 36.67 2.42
CA ALA A 719 21.83 37.74 2.89
C ALA A 719 21.75 38.92 1.91
N GLY A 720 22.68 39.06 0.96
CA GLY A 720 22.73 40.23 0.09
C GLY A 720 23.47 41.40 0.72
N LEU A 721 24.58 41.13 1.41
CA LEU A 721 25.38 42.12 2.13
C LEU A 721 26.48 42.72 1.26
N LEU A 722 26.91 42.02 0.21
CA LEU A 722 28.02 42.44 -0.63
C LEU A 722 27.63 43.68 -1.45
N LYS A 723 28.13 44.84 -1.03
CA LYS A 723 27.91 46.12 -1.71
C LYS A 723 28.70 46.17 -3.02
N PRO A 724 28.30 46.99 -4.01
CA PRO A 724 28.97 47.00 -5.32
C PRO A 724 30.47 47.29 -5.27
N ARG A 725 30.90 48.31 -4.52
CA ARG A 725 32.34 48.62 -4.35
C ARG A 725 33.10 47.53 -3.59
N ALA A 726 32.42 46.86 -2.65
CA ALA A 726 32.99 45.74 -1.92
C ALA A 726 33.20 44.54 -2.85
N ALA A 727 32.28 44.28 -3.78
CA ALA A 727 32.44 43.25 -4.81
C ALA A 727 33.64 43.51 -5.71
N THR A 728 33.82 44.73 -6.24
CA THR A 728 35.01 45.05 -7.04
C THR A 728 36.30 44.74 -6.28
N LYS A 729 36.40 45.18 -5.01
CA LYS A 729 37.59 44.96 -4.19
C LYS A 729 37.82 43.49 -3.87
N LEU A 730 36.77 42.77 -3.46
CA LEU A 730 36.85 41.36 -3.09
C LEU A 730 37.21 40.48 -4.29
N ILE A 731 36.48 40.62 -5.40
CA ILE A 731 36.68 39.78 -6.59
C ILE A 731 38.07 40.02 -7.18
N THR A 732 38.51 41.27 -7.32
CA THR A 732 39.87 41.58 -7.81
C THR A 732 40.93 40.89 -6.95
N ALA A 733 40.86 41.05 -5.63
CA ALA A 733 41.84 40.47 -4.72
C ALA A 733 41.83 38.94 -4.74
N LEU A 734 40.67 38.30 -4.90
CA LEU A 734 40.57 36.85 -5.02
C LEU A 734 41.13 36.35 -6.35
N LYS A 735 40.83 37.00 -7.48
CA LYS A 735 41.40 36.64 -8.80
C LYS A 735 42.91 36.79 -8.85
N GLU A 736 43.48 37.69 -8.05
CA GLU A 736 44.93 37.83 -7.88
C GLU A 736 45.55 36.80 -6.91
N SER A 737 44.73 36.14 -6.09
CA SER A 737 45.19 35.31 -4.97
C SER A 737 45.05 33.80 -5.18
N VAL A 738 44.12 33.36 -6.01
CA VAL A 738 43.84 31.94 -6.30
C VAL A 738 43.66 31.70 -7.81
N GLU A 739 43.94 30.49 -8.26
CA GLU A 739 43.80 30.06 -9.65
C GLU A 739 42.41 29.51 -9.98
N MET A 740 41.64 29.09 -8.96
CA MET A 740 40.27 28.63 -9.13
C MET A 740 39.37 29.70 -9.78
N PRO A 741 38.43 29.30 -10.67
CA PRO A 741 37.32 30.17 -11.06
C PRO A 741 36.50 30.61 -9.86
N ILE A 742 35.96 31.81 -9.91
CA ILE A 742 35.13 32.40 -8.87
C ILE A 742 33.67 32.41 -9.32
N HIS A 743 32.83 31.79 -8.50
CA HIS A 743 31.38 31.78 -8.60
C HIS A 743 30.79 32.70 -7.53
N LEU A 744 30.07 33.75 -7.93
CA LEU A 744 29.43 34.67 -6.98
C LEU A 744 27.93 34.42 -6.87
N HIS A 745 27.50 34.08 -5.67
CA HIS A 745 26.11 33.92 -5.29
C HIS A 745 25.69 35.05 -4.36
N THR A 746 24.57 35.73 -4.64
CA THR A 746 23.99 36.74 -3.73
C THR A 746 22.46 36.72 -3.78
N HIS A 747 21.83 37.45 -2.85
CA HIS A 747 20.38 37.67 -2.78
C HIS A 747 20.08 39.16 -2.96
N ASP A 748 19.06 39.49 -3.75
CA ASP A 748 18.66 40.86 -4.09
C ASP A 748 17.83 41.56 -3.00
N THR A 749 18.07 41.20 -1.73
CA THR A 749 17.27 41.63 -0.57
C THR A 749 17.27 43.15 -0.43
N SER A 750 18.37 43.82 -0.78
CA SER A 750 18.47 45.28 -0.76
C SER A 750 18.14 45.94 -2.10
N SER A 751 17.82 45.16 -3.14
CA SER A 751 17.60 45.61 -4.52
C SER A 751 18.81 46.28 -5.18
N MET A 752 20.01 46.06 -4.66
CA MET A 752 21.25 46.63 -5.18
C MET A 752 22.18 45.56 -5.78
N GLN A 753 21.82 44.29 -5.71
CA GLN A 753 22.73 43.19 -6.03
C GLN A 753 22.91 42.95 -7.51
N ALA A 754 21.94 43.35 -8.34
CA ALA A 754 22.19 43.46 -9.78
C ALA A 754 23.39 44.39 -10.06
N THR A 755 23.49 45.52 -9.35
CA THR A 755 24.65 46.43 -9.47
C THR A 755 25.92 45.77 -8.91
N THR A 756 25.83 45.03 -7.81
CA THR A 756 26.93 44.23 -7.29
C THR A 756 27.46 43.24 -8.33
N TYR A 757 26.58 42.59 -9.10
CA TYR A 757 26.99 41.71 -10.19
C TYR A 757 27.69 42.44 -11.32
N PHE A 758 27.23 43.61 -11.77
CA PHE A 758 27.98 44.38 -12.77
C PHE A 758 29.41 44.68 -12.30
N HIS A 759 29.56 45.14 -11.07
CA HIS A 759 30.87 45.41 -10.47
C HIS A 759 31.75 44.16 -10.33
N ALA A 760 31.16 42.99 -10.05
CA ALA A 760 31.88 41.72 -10.00
C ALA A 760 32.26 41.22 -11.41
N ILE A 761 31.38 41.39 -12.41
CA ILE A 761 31.61 41.03 -13.82
C ILE A 761 32.74 41.86 -14.41
N GLU A 762 32.76 43.17 -14.14
CA GLU A 762 33.85 44.07 -14.51
C GLU A 762 35.16 43.71 -13.81
N ALA A 763 35.09 43.23 -12.56
CA ALA A 763 36.25 42.74 -11.80
C ALA A 763 36.71 41.32 -12.19
N GLY A 764 36.04 40.68 -13.16
CA GLY A 764 36.48 39.39 -13.70
C GLY A 764 35.94 38.14 -13.00
N VAL A 765 34.80 38.21 -12.29
CA VAL A 765 34.11 37.01 -11.77
C VAL A 765 33.73 36.07 -12.90
N ASP A 766 33.81 34.76 -12.70
CA ASP A 766 33.66 33.79 -13.80
C ASP A 766 32.20 33.33 -13.97
N ILE A 767 31.48 33.15 -12.87
CA ILE A 767 30.09 32.67 -12.84
C ILE A 767 29.27 33.48 -11.84
N VAL A 768 28.01 33.77 -12.15
CA VAL A 768 27.04 34.36 -11.20
C VAL A 768 25.72 33.59 -11.16
N ASP A 769 25.12 33.51 -9.98
CA ASP A 769 23.79 32.92 -9.78
C ASP A 769 22.67 33.92 -10.12
N VAL A 770 21.63 33.48 -10.82
CA VAL A 770 20.49 34.32 -11.19
C VAL A 770 19.20 33.53 -11.08
N ALA A 771 18.07 34.21 -10.91
CA ALA A 771 16.75 33.60 -10.97
C ALA A 771 15.93 34.22 -12.11
N ILE A 772 15.09 33.42 -12.77
CA ILE A 772 14.22 33.92 -13.85
C ILE A 772 13.32 35.03 -13.32
N ALA A 773 12.99 36.03 -14.15
CA ALA A 773 12.42 37.30 -13.69
C ALA A 773 11.23 37.16 -12.72
N SER A 774 10.25 36.33 -13.02
CA SER A 774 9.07 36.09 -12.16
C SER A 774 9.35 35.38 -10.82
N MET A 775 10.54 34.81 -10.67
CA MET A 775 11.04 34.13 -9.47
C MET A 775 12.28 34.82 -8.88
N SER A 776 12.56 36.07 -9.27
CA SER A 776 13.75 36.83 -8.84
C SER A 776 13.41 38.00 -7.91
N GLY A 777 14.44 38.69 -7.42
CA GLY A 777 14.30 39.88 -6.61
C GLY A 777 13.85 39.58 -5.18
N LEU A 778 13.71 40.64 -4.36
CA LEU A 778 13.39 40.51 -2.94
C LEU A 778 14.42 39.60 -2.27
N THR A 779 13.99 38.58 -1.54
CA THR A 779 14.88 37.62 -0.91
C THR A 779 15.47 36.60 -1.88
N SER A 780 15.14 36.61 -3.18
CA SER A 780 15.71 35.71 -4.20
C SER A 780 16.96 36.33 -4.86
N GLN A 781 17.55 35.63 -5.82
CA GLN A 781 18.67 36.10 -6.62
C GLN A 781 18.29 37.31 -7.50
N PRO A 782 19.28 38.09 -7.96
CA PRO A 782 19.09 39.10 -8.97
C PRO A 782 18.42 38.58 -10.25
N ASN A 783 17.68 39.47 -10.90
CA ASN A 783 16.83 39.16 -12.05
C ASN A 783 17.65 38.76 -13.29
N PHE A 784 17.51 37.50 -13.71
CA PHE A 784 18.23 36.92 -14.85
C PHE A 784 17.95 37.69 -16.14
N ASN A 785 16.68 37.86 -16.50
CA ASN A 785 16.28 38.51 -17.74
C ASN A 785 16.81 39.94 -17.83
N SER A 786 16.74 40.70 -16.74
CA SER A 786 17.23 42.08 -16.68
C SER A 786 18.75 42.15 -16.80
N ILE A 787 19.49 41.24 -16.17
CA ILE A 787 20.96 41.19 -16.29
C ILE A 787 21.37 40.86 -17.73
N VAL A 788 20.72 39.87 -18.36
CA VAL A 788 20.96 39.54 -19.78
C VAL A 788 20.70 40.77 -20.67
N ALA A 789 19.58 41.46 -20.47
CA ALA A 789 19.24 42.65 -21.24
C ALA A 789 20.27 43.78 -21.06
N CYS A 790 20.71 44.03 -19.83
CA CYS A 790 21.67 45.09 -19.54
C CYS A 790 23.11 44.76 -19.96
N LEU A 791 23.44 43.47 -20.14
CA LEU A 791 24.73 43.04 -20.69
C LEU A 791 24.76 43.07 -22.22
N GLU A 792 23.66 43.38 -22.91
CA GLU A 792 23.65 43.44 -24.37
C GLU A 792 24.69 44.46 -24.88
N GLY A 793 25.66 43.96 -25.65
CA GLY A 793 26.76 44.78 -26.18
C GLY A 793 27.91 45.02 -25.21
N HIS A 794 27.83 44.54 -23.96
CA HIS A 794 28.96 44.50 -23.03
C HIS A 794 30.03 43.50 -23.51
N GLU A 795 31.30 43.71 -23.12
CA GLU A 795 32.41 42.85 -23.54
C GLU A 795 32.24 41.37 -23.10
N ARG A 796 31.53 41.16 -22.00
CA ARG A 796 31.26 39.84 -21.40
C ARG A 796 29.84 39.31 -21.67
N ASP A 797 29.14 39.86 -22.66
CA ASP A 797 27.78 39.45 -23.04
C ASP A 797 27.67 37.94 -23.40
N PRO A 798 26.79 37.17 -22.73
CA PRO A 798 26.62 35.73 -22.96
C PRO A 798 25.84 35.37 -24.25
N LYS A 799 25.21 36.35 -24.92
CA LYS A 799 24.35 36.15 -26.11
C LYS A 799 23.14 35.23 -25.88
N ILE A 800 22.55 35.28 -24.68
CA ILE A 800 21.31 34.54 -24.34
C ILE A 800 20.11 35.10 -25.10
N ASN A 801 19.22 34.20 -25.58
CA ASN A 801 17.97 34.61 -26.22
C ASN A 801 16.95 35.15 -25.20
N LEU A 802 16.98 36.47 -24.97
CA LEU A 802 16.10 37.16 -24.02
C LEU A 802 14.60 36.96 -24.30
N SER A 803 14.18 36.97 -25.58
CA SER A 803 12.78 36.77 -25.94
C SER A 803 12.28 35.41 -25.46
N LYS A 804 13.10 34.38 -25.66
CA LYS A 804 12.75 33.03 -25.24
C LYS A 804 12.79 32.88 -23.72
N LEU A 805 13.75 33.53 -23.06
CA LEU A 805 13.85 33.58 -21.61
C LEU A 805 12.61 34.26 -20.98
N ASN A 806 12.05 35.29 -21.62
CA ASN A 806 10.81 35.94 -21.19
C ASN A 806 9.59 34.99 -21.28
N GLU A 807 9.51 34.12 -22.29
CA GLU A 807 8.43 33.12 -22.36
C GLU A 807 8.44 32.18 -21.15
N TYR A 808 9.63 31.72 -20.73
CA TYR A 808 9.78 30.91 -19.52
C TYR A 808 9.44 31.70 -18.25
N SER A 809 9.78 32.98 -18.19
CA SER A 809 9.38 33.85 -17.08
C SER A 809 7.86 33.92 -16.95
N ASN A 810 7.13 34.07 -18.06
CA ASN A 810 5.67 34.12 -18.07
C ASN A 810 5.05 32.81 -17.54
N TYR A 811 5.63 31.66 -17.91
CA TYR A 811 5.20 30.38 -17.35
C TYR A 811 5.35 30.35 -15.82
N TRP A 812 6.51 30.77 -15.31
CA TRP A 812 6.77 30.79 -13.87
C TRP A 812 5.92 31.83 -13.13
N GLU A 813 5.55 32.93 -13.78
CA GLU A 813 4.62 33.92 -13.24
C GLU A 813 3.26 33.29 -12.97
N ASP A 814 2.69 32.62 -13.97
CA ASP A 814 1.39 31.94 -13.84
C ASP A 814 1.46 30.79 -12.81
N VAL A 815 2.56 30.03 -12.78
CA VAL A 815 2.75 28.93 -11.80
C VAL A 815 2.88 29.47 -10.37
N ARG A 816 3.58 30.58 -10.16
CA ARG A 816 3.80 31.17 -8.84
C ARG A 816 2.48 31.51 -8.13
N GLU A 817 1.43 31.87 -8.88
CA GLU A 817 0.09 32.10 -8.33
C GLU A 817 -0.45 30.90 -7.55
N TYR A 818 -0.14 29.66 -7.98
CA TYR A 818 -0.55 28.45 -7.28
C TYR A 818 0.03 28.36 -5.86
N TYR A 819 1.12 29.08 -5.60
CA TYR A 819 1.88 29.05 -4.37
C TYR A 819 1.68 30.29 -3.49
N TYR A 820 0.68 31.14 -3.79
CA TYR A 820 0.40 32.35 -3.01
C TYR A 820 0.29 32.16 -1.48
N PRO A 821 -0.16 31.01 -0.91
CA PRO A 821 -0.21 30.84 0.55
C PRO A 821 1.19 30.79 1.19
N PHE A 822 2.24 30.62 0.39
CA PHE A 822 3.61 30.41 0.84
C PHE A 822 4.54 31.60 0.55
N GLU A 823 4.01 32.70 0.01
CA GLU A 823 4.77 33.92 -0.25
C GLU A 823 5.38 34.49 1.04
N SER A 824 6.63 34.95 0.97
CA SER A 824 7.37 35.52 2.11
C SER A 824 6.73 36.77 2.72
N GLY A 825 5.87 37.45 1.97
CA GLY A 825 5.18 38.68 2.36
C GLY A 825 6.02 39.95 2.26
N LEU A 826 7.30 39.86 1.83
CA LEU A 826 8.11 41.03 1.50
C LEU A 826 7.66 41.60 0.15
N LYS A 827 7.37 42.90 0.09
CA LYS A 827 6.85 43.55 -1.14
C LYS A 827 7.90 44.33 -1.95
N ALA A 828 9.00 44.72 -1.32
CA ALA A 828 10.09 45.46 -1.91
C ALA A 828 11.40 45.14 -1.16
N GLY A 829 12.55 45.38 -1.79
CA GLY A 829 13.84 45.27 -1.10
C GLY A 829 13.97 46.26 0.06
N THR A 830 14.88 45.95 0.98
CA THR A 830 15.12 46.72 2.19
C THR A 830 16.61 46.83 2.52
N ALA A 831 17.04 48.03 2.92
CA ALA A 831 18.40 48.28 3.40
C ALA A 831 18.62 47.77 4.84
N GLU A 832 17.56 47.45 5.59
CA GLU A 832 17.68 46.91 6.96
C GLU A 832 18.45 45.58 7.00
N VAL A 833 18.55 44.88 5.86
CA VAL A 833 19.37 43.68 5.75
C VAL A 833 20.83 43.92 6.10
N TYR A 834 21.36 45.13 5.91
CA TYR A 834 22.71 45.51 6.32
C TYR A 834 22.85 45.67 7.84
N ASP A 835 21.75 45.83 8.57
CA ASP A 835 21.76 45.93 10.03
C ASP A 835 21.58 44.57 10.70
N HIS A 836 20.59 43.80 10.25
CA HIS A 836 20.20 42.54 10.90
C HIS A 836 20.83 41.30 10.25
N GLU A 837 21.30 41.40 9.00
CA GLU A 837 21.98 40.32 8.26
C GLU A 837 21.19 38.99 8.28
N ILE A 838 19.86 39.07 8.09
CA ILE A 838 18.97 37.90 8.07
C ILE A 838 18.97 37.38 6.63
N PRO A 839 19.39 36.12 6.39
CA PRO A 839 19.37 35.52 5.06
C PRO A 839 17.95 35.39 4.49
N GLY A 840 17.82 35.39 3.17
CA GLY A 840 16.52 35.32 2.49
C GLY A 840 15.64 34.16 2.97
N GLY A 841 16.18 32.93 2.97
CA GLY A 841 15.47 31.75 3.45
C GLY A 841 15.11 31.79 4.95
N GLN A 842 15.90 32.48 5.79
CA GLN A 842 15.56 32.66 7.21
C GLN A 842 14.45 33.69 7.36
N TYR A 843 14.44 34.77 6.57
CA TYR A 843 13.40 35.80 6.63
C TYR A 843 12.00 35.21 6.38
N SER A 844 11.90 34.38 5.33
CA SER A 844 10.65 33.69 4.96
C SER A 844 10.18 32.66 5.99
N ASN A 845 11.06 32.20 6.89
CA ASN A 845 10.71 31.30 7.99
C ASN A 845 10.45 32.04 9.32
N LEU A 846 11.23 33.09 9.62
CA LEU A 846 11.23 33.77 10.91
C LEU A 846 9.92 34.51 11.17
N ARG A 847 9.33 35.14 10.15
CA ARG A 847 8.04 35.84 10.30
C ARG A 847 6.87 34.88 10.55
N PRO A 848 6.70 33.79 9.78
CA PRO A 848 5.72 32.75 10.14
C PRO A 848 5.93 32.14 11.53
N GLN A 849 7.18 31.93 11.96
CA GLN A 849 7.49 31.44 13.31
C GLN A 849 7.05 32.43 14.40
N ALA A 850 7.38 33.72 14.23
CA ALA A 850 6.92 34.77 15.14
C ALA A 850 5.39 34.85 15.17
N THR A 851 4.73 34.70 14.02
CA THR A 851 3.26 34.69 13.91
C THR A 851 2.65 33.50 14.66
N ALA A 852 3.22 32.30 14.53
CA ALA A 852 2.77 31.10 15.23
C ALA A 852 2.87 31.22 16.76
N LEU A 853 3.79 32.06 17.25
CA LEU A 853 3.98 32.35 18.68
C LEU A 853 3.24 33.61 19.15
N GLY A 854 2.41 34.23 18.29
CA GLY A 854 1.66 35.45 18.63
C GLY A 854 2.49 36.74 18.67
N LEU A 855 3.72 36.71 18.16
CA LEU A 855 4.70 37.81 18.19
C LEU A 855 4.74 38.63 16.89
N GLU A 856 3.79 38.45 15.96
CA GLU A 856 3.81 39.17 14.67
C GLU A 856 3.84 40.69 14.86
N HIS A 857 3.05 41.21 15.79
CA HIS A 857 3.01 42.64 16.12
C HIS A 857 4.33 43.19 16.70
N LYS A 858 5.25 42.31 17.13
CA LYS A 858 6.59 42.64 17.65
C LYS A 858 7.72 42.27 16.68
N PHE A 859 7.42 41.98 15.40
CA PHE A 859 8.43 41.49 14.47
C PHE A 859 9.62 42.44 14.28
N GLU A 860 9.40 43.75 14.37
CA GLU A 860 10.47 44.76 14.35
C GLU A 860 11.45 44.60 15.53
N GLU A 861 10.94 44.25 16.71
CA GLU A 861 11.75 43.95 17.89
C GLU A 861 12.54 42.65 17.69
N VAL A 862 11.93 41.64 17.06
CA VAL A 862 12.61 40.39 16.71
C VAL A 862 13.80 40.67 15.77
N LYS A 863 13.64 41.52 14.74
CA LYS A 863 14.75 41.89 13.83
C LYS A 863 15.89 42.61 14.57
N ARG A 864 15.57 43.53 15.48
CA ARG A 864 16.59 44.20 16.31
C ARG A 864 17.30 43.22 17.23
N ASN A 865 16.55 42.34 17.90
CA ASN A 865 17.11 41.31 18.76
C ASN A 865 17.98 40.32 17.98
N TYR A 866 17.66 40.04 16.71
CA TYR A 866 18.51 39.22 15.83
C TYR A 866 19.90 39.85 15.63
N ALA A 867 19.97 41.15 15.35
CA ALA A 867 21.24 41.88 15.24
C ALA A 867 22.02 41.90 16.57
N ILE A 868 21.30 42.08 17.69
CA ILE A 868 21.89 42.07 19.04
C ILE A 868 22.46 40.69 19.38
N VAL A 869 21.71 39.62 19.10
CA VAL A 869 22.15 38.24 19.33
C VAL A 869 23.40 37.91 18.51
N ASN A 870 23.48 38.35 17.26
CA ASN A 870 24.69 38.14 16.45
C ASN A 870 25.94 38.70 17.15
N LYS A 871 25.86 39.95 17.63
CA LYS A 871 26.96 40.57 18.39
C LYS A 871 27.24 39.85 19.70
N LEU A 872 26.18 39.45 20.42
CA LEU A 872 26.29 38.67 21.66
C LEU A 872 27.01 37.34 21.45
N PHE A 873 26.82 36.69 20.31
CA PHE A 873 27.48 35.43 19.95
C PHE A 873 28.90 35.60 19.41
N GLY A 874 29.44 36.82 19.37
CA GLY A 874 30.80 37.10 18.92
C GLY A 874 30.94 37.35 17.41
N ASP A 875 29.85 37.83 16.78
CA ASP A 875 29.73 38.12 15.36
C ASP A 875 30.03 36.89 14.48
N ILE A 876 28.99 36.15 14.14
CA ILE A 876 29.10 34.85 13.46
C ILE A 876 28.57 34.92 12.02
N VAL A 877 29.00 33.97 11.20
CA VAL A 877 28.38 33.68 9.91
C VAL A 877 26.97 33.14 10.16
N LYS A 878 25.97 33.72 9.49
CA LYS A 878 24.54 33.40 9.69
C LYS A 878 23.95 32.81 8.42
N VAL A 879 23.97 31.49 8.33
CA VAL A 879 23.34 30.72 7.25
C VAL A 879 22.81 29.42 7.86
N THR A 880 21.86 28.73 7.25
CA THR A 880 21.29 27.52 7.87
C THR A 880 22.38 26.49 8.22
N PRO A 881 22.45 25.99 9.48
CA PRO A 881 21.54 26.23 10.59
C PRO A 881 21.88 27.39 11.54
N SER A 882 23.07 28.02 11.50
CA SER A 882 23.46 29.10 12.41
C SER A 882 22.51 30.30 12.39
N SER A 883 21.94 30.67 11.23
CA SER A 883 20.91 31.72 11.13
C SER A 883 19.64 31.40 11.92
N LYS A 884 19.27 30.11 11.97
CA LYS A 884 18.14 29.65 12.77
C LYS A 884 18.45 29.79 14.26
N VAL A 885 19.67 29.45 14.69
CA VAL A 885 20.08 29.58 16.10
C VAL A 885 19.96 31.04 16.57
N VAL A 886 20.42 31.98 15.75
CA VAL A 886 20.26 33.42 16.05
C VAL A 886 18.78 33.82 16.08
N GLY A 887 17.97 33.30 15.15
CA GLY A 887 16.52 33.51 15.12
C GLY A 887 15.78 32.99 16.36
N ASP A 888 16.08 31.77 16.79
CA ASP A 888 15.50 31.13 17.97
C ASP A 888 15.81 31.96 19.23
N MET A 889 17.05 32.42 19.37
CA MET A 889 17.45 33.28 20.49
C MET A 889 16.78 34.66 20.42
N ALA A 890 16.67 35.26 19.23
CA ALA A 890 16.00 36.56 19.06
C ALA A 890 14.51 36.50 19.42
N ILE A 891 13.82 35.43 18.98
CA ILE A 891 12.43 35.17 19.38
C ILE A 891 12.33 34.92 20.88
N TYR A 892 13.25 34.11 21.45
CA TYR A 892 13.28 33.83 22.88
C TYR A 892 13.45 35.11 23.72
N MET A 893 14.38 35.98 23.34
CA MET A 893 14.58 37.28 23.97
C MET A 893 13.33 38.16 23.88
N THR A 894 12.72 38.23 22.69
CA THR A 894 11.53 39.06 22.44
C THR A 894 10.30 38.56 23.22
N SER A 895 10.10 37.24 23.26
CA SER A 895 8.97 36.60 23.97
C SER A 895 9.05 36.83 25.48
N ASN A 896 10.26 36.79 26.04
CA ASN A 896 10.50 36.90 27.47
C ASN A 896 10.90 38.32 27.92
N ASN A 897 10.89 39.31 27.01
CA ASN A 897 11.36 40.68 27.22
C ASN A 897 12.75 40.75 27.87
N LEU A 898 13.70 39.95 27.38
CA LEU A 898 15.07 39.85 27.93
C LEU A 898 16.03 40.79 27.20
N THR A 899 16.86 41.49 27.97
CA THR A 899 18.01 42.25 27.45
C THR A 899 19.30 41.44 27.47
N VAL A 900 20.37 41.95 26.86
CA VAL A 900 21.71 41.34 26.98
C VAL A 900 22.17 41.30 28.44
N GLU A 901 21.90 42.35 29.21
CA GLU A 901 22.24 42.41 30.63
C GLU A 901 21.50 41.33 31.43
N ASP A 902 20.22 41.09 31.14
CA ASP A 902 19.46 39.97 31.75
C ASP A 902 20.10 38.61 31.43
N ILE A 903 20.55 38.39 30.20
CA ILE A 903 21.21 37.13 29.81
C ILE A 903 22.53 36.96 30.58
N MET A 904 23.35 38.02 30.67
CA MET A 904 24.64 37.94 31.34
C MET A 904 24.51 37.80 32.86
N THR A 905 23.51 38.43 33.48
CA THR A 905 23.35 38.45 34.95
C THR A 905 22.46 37.32 35.49
N ARG A 906 21.43 36.91 34.73
CA ARG A 906 20.43 35.93 35.17
C ARG A 906 20.45 34.64 34.35
N GLY A 907 21.34 34.51 33.37
CA GLY A 907 21.35 33.40 32.41
C GLY A 907 21.47 32.01 33.03
N GLU A 908 22.11 31.87 34.19
CA GLU A 908 22.16 30.59 34.92
C GLU A 908 20.76 30.07 35.29
N SER A 909 19.80 30.97 35.51
CA SER A 909 18.40 30.63 35.81
C SER A 909 17.51 30.45 34.56
N LEU A 910 17.99 30.86 33.38
CA LEU A 910 17.21 30.84 32.13
C LEU A 910 17.36 29.50 31.39
N SER A 911 16.31 29.05 30.72
CA SER A 911 16.35 27.86 29.86
C SER A 911 16.47 28.29 28.40
N PHE A 912 17.69 28.26 27.86
CA PHE A 912 17.97 28.66 26.48
C PHE A 912 17.40 27.65 25.47
N PRO A 913 17.09 28.08 24.24
CA PRO A 913 16.73 27.17 23.15
C PRO A 913 17.80 26.11 22.91
N GLU A 914 17.41 24.85 22.65
CA GLU A 914 18.37 23.75 22.45
C GLU A 914 19.32 24.01 21.26
N SER A 915 18.86 24.72 20.23
CA SER A 915 19.69 25.13 19.09
C SER A 915 20.85 26.05 19.50
N VAL A 916 20.62 26.92 20.50
CA VAL A 916 21.65 27.80 21.07
C VAL A 916 22.63 26.99 21.90
N VAL A 917 22.12 26.10 22.76
CA VAL A 917 22.97 25.19 23.54
C VAL A 917 23.85 24.34 22.63
N SER A 918 23.29 23.81 21.54
CA SER A 918 23.98 22.98 20.55
C SER A 918 25.09 23.72 19.81
N LEU A 919 24.84 24.99 19.40
CA LEU A 919 25.88 25.85 18.81
C LEU A 919 27.07 26.04 19.76
N PHE A 920 26.80 26.46 21.00
CA PHE A 920 27.84 26.72 22.00
C PHE A 920 28.53 25.45 22.50
N ARG A 921 27.89 24.28 22.37
CA ARG A 921 28.51 22.97 22.63
C ARG A 921 29.49 22.60 21.52
N GLY A 922 29.42 23.22 20.33
CA GLY A 922 30.30 22.93 19.20
C GLY A 922 29.71 21.93 18.20
N ASP A 923 28.44 21.56 18.32
CA ASP A 923 27.81 20.57 17.42
C ASP A 923 27.70 21.05 15.96
N LEU A 924 27.73 22.38 15.76
CA LEU A 924 27.73 23.02 14.45
C LEU A 924 29.13 23.39 13.96
N GLY A 925 30.17 23.02 14.72
CA GLY A 925 31.56 23.38 14.45
C GLY A 925 32.04 24.62 15.20
N GLN A 926 33.17 25.16 14.75
CA GLN A 926 33.86 26.28 15.38
C GLN A 926 33.77 27.54 14.52
N THR A 927 33.74 28.71 15.16
CA THR A 927 33.85 30.02 14.48
C THR A 927 35.28 30.57 14.60
N PRO A 928 35.78 31.36 13.64
CA PRO A 928 37.03 32.11 13.79
C PRO A 928 37.04 32.91 15.10
N GLY A 929 38.10 32.75 15.90
CA GLY A 929 38.24 33.38 17.22
C GLY A 929 37.50 32.69 18.38
N GLY A 930 36.72 31.63 18.13
CA GLY A 930 35.94 30.92 19.14
C GLY A 930 34.70 31.68 19.63
N PHE A 931 33.90 31.02 20.49
CA PHE A 931 32.72 31.63 21.12
C PHE A 931 33.09 32.44 22.38
N PRO A 932 32.33 33.50 22.73
CA PRO A 932 32.59 34.29 23.94
C PRO A 932 32.55 33.44 25.22
N GLN A 933 33.69 33.32 25.92
CA GLN A 933 33.87 32.33 26.99
C GLN A 933 32.90 32.46 28.17
N GLU A 934 32.58 33.70 28.58
CA GLU A 934 31.66 33.95 29.68
C GLU A 934 30.24 33.49 29.32
N LEU A 935 29.77 33.85 28.12
CA LEU A 935 28.47 33.44 27.61
C LEU A 935 28.40 31.92 27.39
N SER A 936 29.47 31.29 26.91
CA SER A 936 29.54 29.82 26.78
C SER A 936 29.30 29.13 28.12
N LYS A 937 29.89 29.61 29.22
CA LYS A 937 29.66 29.04 30.57
C LYS A 937 28.20 29.17 31.00
N ILE A 938 27.60 30.34 30.77
CA ILE A 938 26.20 30.64 31.10
C ILE A 938 25.24 29.70 30.34
N ILE A 939 25.46 29.51 29.04
CA ILE A 939 24.59 28.70 28.18
C ILE A 939 24.77 27.20 28.47
N LEU A 940 26.01 26.73 28.63
CA LEU A 940 26.31 25.31 28.74
C LEU A 940 26.06 24.74 30.14
N LYS A 941 26.08 25.57 31.19
CA LYS A 941 25.81 25.16 32.58
C LYS A 941 26.60 23.92 33.01
N GLY A 942 27.89 23.89 32.69
CA GLY A 942 28.79 22.79 33.02
C GLY A 942 28.81 21.63 32.01
N LYS A 943 28.03 21.67 30.92
CA LYS A 943 28.20 20.76 29.78
C LYS A 943 29.55 21.02 29.09
N THR A 944 30.26 19.96 28.73
CA THR A 944 31.54 20.04 28.00
C THR A 944 31.30 20.45 26.55
N ALA A 945 32.06 21.43 26.05
CA ALA A 945 32.07 21.83 24.65
C ALA A 945 33.10 21.02 23.85
N TYR A 946 32.76 20.70 22.61
CA TYR A 946 33.67 20.15 21.60
C TYR A 946 34.52 21.27 21.00
N THR A 947 35.79 20.97 20.72
CA THR A 947 36.73 21.86 20.01
C THR A 947 37.23 21.26 18.69
N ASP A 948 36.97 19.97 18.48
CA ASP A 948 37.25 19.19 17.28
C ASP A 948 35.96 18.89 16.50
N ARG A 949 36.07 18.17 15.36
CA ARG A 949 34.92 17.92 14.47
C ARG A 949 33.88 17.04 15.19
N PRO A 950 32.61 17.45 15.27
CA PRO A 950 31.58 16.67 15.96
C PRO A 950 31.37 15.28 15.32
N ASN A 951 31.55 15.17 14.01
CA ASN A 951 31.44 13.92 13.25
C ASN A 951 32.45 12.85 13.68
N ALA A 952 33.64 13.24 14.16
CA ALA A 952 34.72 12.32 14.51
C ALA A 952 34.39 11.44 15.72
N HIS A 953 33.37 11.83 16.49
CA HIS A 953 32.90 11.13 17.69
C HIS A 953 31.69 10.22 17.41
N LEU A 954 31.28 10.09 16.14
CA LEU A 954 30.12 9.28 15.76
C LEU A 954 30.56 7.93 15.17
N GLU A 955 29.88 6.86 15.58
CA GLU A 955 30.13 5.52 15.05
C GLU A 955 29.78 5.46 13.54
N PRO A 956 30.65 4.88 12.70
CA PRO A 956 30.35 4.66 11.29
C PRO A 956 29.09 3.83 11.07
N VAL A 957 28.38 4.11 9.97
CA VAL A 957 27.21 3.31 9.55
C VAL A 957 27.66 1.96 9.01
N ASP A 958 27.07 0.86 9.50
CA ASP A 958 27.24 -0.48 8.92
C ASP A 958 26.16 -0.68 7.84
N PHE A 959 26.49 -0.29 6.60
CA PHE A 959 25.52 -0.31 5.50
C PHE A 959 24.92 -1.69 5.24
N ASP A 960 25.70 -2.76 5.30
CA ASP A 960 25.20 -4.12 5.00
C ASP A 960 24.20 -4.61 6.06
N LYS A 961 24.51 -4.36 7.33
CA LYS A 961 23.64 -4.79 8.44
C LYS A 961 22.43 -3.88 8.59
N GLU A 962 22.64 -2.58 8.58
CA GLU A 962 21.59 -1.60 8.85
C GLU A 962 20.61 -1.48 7.67
N PHE A 963 21.06 -1.64 6.43
CA PHE A 963 20.15 -1.65 5.28
C PHE A 963 19.21 -2.85 5.31
N LYS A 964 19.72 -4.04 5.65
CA LYS A 964 18.88 -5.23 5.84
C LYS A 964 17.85 -5.04 6.95
N GLN A 965 18.27 -4.46 8.08
CA GLN A 965 17.33 -4.14 9.16
C GLN A 965 16.28 -3.12 8.71
N PHE A 966 16.68 -2.10 7.95
CA PHE A 966 15.76 -1.13 7.37
C PHE A 966 14.72 -1.78 6.44
N GLN A 967 15.12 -2.73 5.59
CA GLN A 967 14.16 -3.47 4.75
C GLN A 967 13.18 -4.33 5.57
N ILE A 968 13.62 -4.88 6.71
CA ILE A 968 12.74 -5.59 7.65
C ILE A 968 11.75 -4.62 8.31
N ASP A 969 12.21 -3.44 8.73
CA ASP A 969 11.38 -2.44 9.43
C ASP A 969 10.35 -1.76 8.51
N PHE A 970 10.59 -1.73 7.20
CA PHE A 970 9.76 -1.02 6.23
C PHE A 970 9.17 -1.95 5.16
N ASP A 971 9.97 -2.31 4.15
CA ASP A 971 9.60 -3.18 3.02
C ASP A 971 10.88 -3.59 2.27
N GLU A 972 10.93 -4.85 1.79
CA GLU A 972 12.01 -5.38 0.95
C GLU A 972 12.24 -4.60 -0.35
N TYR A 973 11.22 -3.87 -0.83
CA TYR A 973 11.30 -3.05 -2.04
C TYR A 973 11.92 -1.67 -1.81
N CYS A 974 12.14 -1.25 -0.56
CA CYS A 974 12.85 0.00 -0.28
C CYS A 974 14.32 -0.15 -0.68
N ASP A 975 14.84 0.86 -1.38
CA ASP A 975 16.20 0.83 -1.94
C ASP A 975 17.22 1.56 -1.05
N GLU A 976 18.48 1.58 -1.49
CA GLU A 976 19.57 2.25 -0.75
C GLU A 976 19.34 3.78 -0.64
N LEU A 977 18.64 4.40 -1.59
CA LEU A 977 18.35 5.84 -1.55
C LEU A 977 17.29 6.15 -0.50
N ASP A 978 16.30 5.28 -0.36
CA ASP A 978 15.33 5.33 0.74
C ASP A 978 16.05 5.19 2.09
N PHE A 979 17.00 4.26 2.20
CA PHE A 979 17.82 4.09 3.40
C PHE A 979 18.66 5.33 3.73
N LEU A 980 19.33 5.94 2.74
CA LEU A 980 20.07 7.19 2.95
C LEU A 980 19.15 8.33 3.40
N SER A 981 17.96 8.43 2.81
CA SER A 981 16.94 9.41 3.21
C SER A 981 16.50 9.19 4.65
N TYR A 982 16.28 7.93 5.04
CA TYR A 982 15.98 7.53 6.41
C TYR A 982 17.11 7.88 7.38
N LYS A 983 18.38 7.57 7.04
CA LYS A 983 19.52 7.88 7.92
C LYS A 983 19.72 9.38 8.13
N LEU A 984 19.42 10.19 7.11
CA LEU A 984 19.46 11.65 7.23
C LEU A 984 18.25 12.21 7.98
N TYR A 985 17.06 11.63 7.74
CA TYR A 985 15.77 12.13 8.24
C TYR A 985 14.83 11.01 8.72
N PRO A 986 15.10 10.33 9.85
CA PRO A 986 14.38 9.11 10.23
C PRO A 986 12.88 9.31 10.39
N LYS A 987 12.46 10.36 11.11
CA LYS A 987 11.05 10.67 11.33
C LYS A 987 10.34 11.09 10.05
N VAL A 988 10.97 11.95 9.25
CA VAL A 988 10.37 12.48 8.01
C VAL A 988 10.16 11.37 7.00
N PHE A 989 11.15 10.47 6.87
CA PHE A 989 11.04 9.34 5.99
C PHE A 989 9.92 8.39 6.42
N ARG A 990 9.76 8.12 7.73
CA ARG A 990 8.63 7.33 8.25
C ARG A 990 7.29 7.98 7.90
N ASP A 991 7.11 9.27 8.21
CA ASP A 991 5.88 10.01 7.92
C ASP A 991 5.57 10.02 6.40
N PHE A 992 6.61 10.21 5.56
CA PHE A 992 6.51 10.15 4.10
C PHE A 992 6.13 8.76 3.59
N TYR A 993 6.74 7.70 4.14
CA TYR A 993 6.46 6.33 3.77
C TYR A 993 5.03 5.91 4.15
N GLU A 994 4.56 6.28 5.34
CA GLU A 994 3.16 6.07 5.78
C GLU A 994 2.16 6.81 4.88
N HIS A 995 2.48 8.06 4.52
CA HIS A 995 1.70 8.82 3.55
C HIS A 995 1.69 8.10 2.18
N TRP A 996 2.83 7.59 1.69
CA TRP A 996 2.92 6.87 0.43
C TRP A 996 2.16 5.53 0.43
N LEU A 997 2.16 4.80 1.55
CA LEU A 997 1.35 3.59 1.70
C LEU A 997 -0.14 3.87 1.54
N THR A 998 -0.60 5.00 2.07
CA THR A 998 -2.01 5.42 2.04
C THR A 998 -2.41 6.03 0.69
N TYR A 999 -1.62 6.97 0.19
CA TYR A 999 -1.98 7.86 -0.92
C TYR A 999 -1.15 7.67 -2.20
N GLY A 1000 -0.06 6.92 -2.13
CA GLY A 1000 0.83 6.67 -3.27
C GLY A 1000 1.57 7.93 -3.74
N GLU A 1001 1.95 7.95 -5.02
CA GLU A 1001 2.75 9.02 -5.63
C GLU A 1001 1.91 10.27 -5.98
N VAL A 1002 1.62 11.10 -4.99
CA VAL A 1002 0.85 12.34 -5.15
C VAL A 1002 1.54 13.42 -6.00
N ARG A 1003 2.84 13.26 -6.30
CA ARG A 1003 3.60 14.10 -7.26
C ARG A 1003 2.94 14.18 -8.64
N HIS A 1004 2.19 13.14 -9.04
CA HIS A 1004 1.50 13.11 -10.32
C HIS A 1004 0.30 14.05 -10.40
N LEU A 1005 -0.26 14.46 -9.26
CA LEU A 1005 -1.37 15.39 -9.22
C LEU A 1005 -0.89 16.80 -9.61
N PRO A 1006 -1.64 17.54 -10.45
CA PRO A 1006 -1.40 18.97 -10.66
C PRO A 1006 -1.42 19.74 -9.34
N THR A 1007 -0.61 20.79 -9.25
CA THR A 1007 -0.43 21.56 -8.00
C THR A 1007 -1.73 22.13 -7.45
N LYS A 1008 -2.65 22.53 -8.33
CA LYS A 1008 -4.01 22.93 -7.94
C LYS A 1008 -4.75 21.82 -7.20
N ALA A 1009 -4.82 20.63 -7.79
CA ALA A 1009 -5.47 19.47 -7.19
C ALA A 1009 -4.77 18.99 -5.91
N PHE A 1010 -3.44 19.12 -5.82
CA PHE A 1010 -2.66 18.75 -4.65
C PHE A 1010 -2.95 19.65 -3.43
N PHE A 1011 -2.93 20.97 -3.61
CA PHE A 1011 -3.11 21.91 -2.49
C PHE A 1011 -4.57 22.22 -2.17
N TYR A 1012 -5.45 22.22 -3.16
CA TYR A 1012 -6.81 22.76 -3.03
C TYR A 1012 -7.91 21.72 -3.30
N GLY A 1013 -7.53 20.49 -3.68
CA GLY A 1013 -8.49 19.46 -4.08
C GLY A 1013 -9.14 19.76 -5.42
N LEU A 1014 -10.24 19.07 -5.71
CA LEU A 1014 -11.07 19.33 -6.89
C LEU A 1014 -12.38 19.98 -6.45
N LYS A 1015 -12.89 20.92 -7.26
CA LYS A 1015 -14.25 21.42 -7.13
C LYS A 1015 -15.25 20.43 -7.72
N GLU A 1016 -16.51 20.58 -7.35
CA GLU A 1016 -17.59 19.78 -7.95
C GLU A 1016 -17.62 20.02 -9.47
N ASN A 1017 -17.66 18.92 -10.22
CA ASN A 1017 -17.53 18.85 -11.68
C ASN A 1017 -16.18 19.26 -12.28
N GLU A 1018 -15.16 19.53 -11.48
CA GLU A 1018 -13.80 19.77 -11.97
C GLU A 1018 -13.15 18.45 -12.39
N GLU A 1019 -12.52 18.46 -13.57
CA GLU A 1019 -11.83 17.33 -14.17
C GLU A 1019 -10.32 17.59 -14.22
N VAL A 1020 -9.54 16.55 -13.93
CA VAL A 1020 -8.09 16.58 -14.01
C VAL A 1020 -7.53 15.36 -14.73
N PHE A 1021 -6.53 15.61 -15.58
CA PHE A 1021 -5.75 14.59 -16.26
C PHE A 1021 -4.49 14.29 -15.45
N VAL A 1022 -4.32 13.04 -15.04
CA VAL A 1022 -3.19 12.61 -14.20
C VAL A 1022 -2.41 11.50 -14.92
N GLN A 1023 -1.15 11.78 -15.23
CA GLN A 1023 -0.24 10.78 -15.79
C GLN A 1023 0.41 9.98 -14.65
N ILE A 1024 -0.08 8.76 -14.41
CA ILE A 1024 0.41 7.87 -13.36
C ILE A 1024 1.57 6.96 -13.81
N GLY A 1025 2.00 7.11 -15.07
CA GLY A 1025 3.12 6.38 -15.68
C GLY A 1025 3.21 6.61 -17.18
N LYS A 1026 4.29 6.15 -17.82
CA LYS A 1026 4.47 6.25 -19.28
C LYS A 1026 3.32 5.53 -20.00
N GLY A 1027 2.58 6.27 -20.83
CA GLY A 1027 1.40 5.77 -21.55
C GLY A 1027 0.19 5.45 -20.67
N LYS A 1028 0.19 5.87 -19.38
CA LYS A 1028 -0.89 5.59 -18.43
C LYS A 1028 -1.46 6.89 -17.88
N HIS A 1029 -2.63 7.26 -18.38
CA HIS A 1029 -3.37 8.42 -17.92
C HIS A 1029 -4.66 7.98 -17.23
N ILE A 1030 -5.01 8.69 -16.18
CA ILE A 1030 -6.35 8.63 -15.59
C ILE A 1030 -6.99 10.01 -15.70
N ILE A 1031 -8.29 10.00 -15.97
CA ILE A 1031 -9.15 11.16 -15.95
C ILE A 1031 -9.95 11.04 -14.66
N VAL A 1032 -9.83 12.04 -13.80
CA VAL A 1032 -10.52 12.10 -12.52
C VAL A 1032 -11.40 13.33 -12.52
N LYS A 1033 -12.69 13.14 -12.30
CA LYS A 1033 -13.64 14.25 -12.11
C LYS A 1033 -14.33 14.09 -10.77
N MET A 1034 -14.31 15.11 -9.91
CA MET A 1034 -15.08 15.06 -8.67
C MET A 1034 -16.54 15.36 -8.98
N LEU A 1035 -17.43 14.44 -8.63
CA LEU A 1035 -18.86 14.54 -8.91
C LEU A 1035 -19.64 15.20 -7.79
N HIS A 1036 -19.39 14.78 -6.54
CA HIS A 1036 -20.15 15.22 -5.38
C HIS A 1036 -19.44 14.84 -4.06
N LYS A 1037 -19.72 15.56 -2.97
CA LYS A 1037 -19.31 15.22 -1.60
C LYS A 1037 -20.55 15.23 -0.71
N SER A 1038 -20.81 14.11 -0.01
CA SER A 1038 -21.96 14.01 0.88
C SER A 1038 -21.80 14.81 2.18
N GLU A 1039 -22.91 14.98 2.90
CA GLU A 1039 -22.89 15.29 4.32
C GLU A 1039 -22.27 14.15 5.14
N PRO A 1040 -21.71 14.44 6.34
CA PRO A 1040 -21.11 13.43 7.19
C PRO A 1040 -22.21 12.59 7.83
N ASP A 1041 -21.98 11.29 7.94
CA ASP A 1041 -22.86 10.39 8.69
C ASP A 1041 -22.58 10.44 10.21
N GLU A 1042 -23.24 9.54 10.96
CA GLU A 1042 -23.14 9.45 12.42
C GLU A 1042 -21.72 9.09 12.93
N ASP A 1043 -20.91 8.49 12.06
CA ASP A 1043 -19.51 8.11 12.30
C ASP A 1043 -18.54 9.21 11.80
N ALA A 1044 -19.08 10.37 11.43
CA ALA A 1044 -18.37 11.49 10.82
C ALA A 1044 -17.70 11.14 9.47
N ILE A 1045 -18.21 10.13 8.76
CA ILE A 1045 -17.68 9.75 7.44
C ILE A 1045 -18.44 10.51 6.35
N ARG A 1046 -17.70 11.11 5.43
CA ARG A 1046 -18.22 11.67 4.16
C ARG A 1046 -17.88 10.75 3.00
N LYS A 1047 -18.82 10.63 2.07
CA LYS A 1047 -18.63 9.95 0.78
C LYS A 1047 -18.29 10.96 -0.30
N VAL A 1048 -17.13 10.81 -0.92
CA VAL A 1048 -16.69 11.61 -2.05
C VAL A 1048 -16.81 10.78 -3.33
N TYR A 1049 -17.63 11.26 -4.26
CA TYR A 1049 -17.92 10.62 -5.53
C TYR A 1049 -17.00 11.17 -6.61
N PHE A 1050 -16.31 10.28 -7.30
CA PHE A 1050 -15.46 10.59 -8.45
C PHE A 1050 -15.93 9.84 -9.68
N ASP A 1051 -15.82 10.43 -10.85
CA ASP A 1051 -15.71 9.69 -12.10
C ASP A 1051 -14.21 9.41 -12.35
N LEU A 1052 -13.87 8.14 -12.53
CA LEU A 1052 -12.53 7.67 -12.88
C LEU A 1052 -12.58 6.92 -14.21
N ASN A 1053 -12.09 7.54 -15.28
CA ASN A 1053 -12.13 7.02 -16.65
C ASN A 1053 -13.54 6.57 -17.09
N GLY A 1054 -14.58 7.37 -16.79
CA GLY A 1054 -15.97 7.10 -17.13
C GLY A 1054 -16.69 6.13 -16.19
N GLN A 1055 -16.11 5.86 -15.01
CA GLN A 1055 -16.73 5.00 -14.00
C GLN A 1055 -16.81 5.68 -12.64
N THR A 1056 -17.99 5.70 -12.04
CA THR A 1056 -18.19 6.20 -10.69
C THR A 1056 -17.39 5.39 -9.67
N ARG A 1057 -16.72 6.10 -8.77
CA ARG A 1057 -16.00 5.60 -7.61
C ARG A 1057 -16.42 6.40 -6.40
N VAL A 1058 -16.51 5.73 -5.26
CA VAL A 1058 -16.84 6.35 -3.99
C VAL A 1058 -15.67 6.12 -3.05
N ILE A 1059 -15.17 7.20 -2.46
CA ILE A 1059 -14.16 7.18 -1.41
C ILE A 1059 -14.83 7.65 -0.12
N GLU A 1060 -14.62 6.90 0.95
CA GLU A 1060 -15.07 7.27 2.29
C GLU A 1060 -13.92 7.95 3.03
N VAL A 1061 -14.21 9.10 3.62
CA VAL A 1061 -13.22 9.95 4.29
C VAL A 1061 -13.80 10.43 5.61
N LYS A 1062 -13.03 10.28 6.69
CA LYS A 1062 -13.42 10.78 8.00
C LYS A 1062 -13.26 12.30 8.05
N ASP A 1063 -14.34 13.01 8.34
CA ASP A 1063 -14.34 14.45 8.56
C ASP A 1063 -13.81 14.75 9.96
N GLN A 1064 -12.61 15.32 10.02
CA GLN A 1064 -11.92 15.62 11.28
C GLN A 1064 -12.56 16.81 12.04
N ASN A 1065 -13.48 17.54 11.40
CA ASN A 1065 -14.14 18.70 11.99
C ASN A 1065 -15.48 18.36 12.65
N VAL A 1066 -15.95 17.12 12.52
CA VAL A 1066 -17.22 16.65 13.08
C VAL A 1066 -16.96 15.69 14.25
N LYS A 1067 -17.62 15.93 15.39
CA LYS A 1067 -17.53 15.04 16.55
C LYS A 1067 -18.38 13.79 16.32
N VAL A 1068 -17.78 12.62 16.42
CA VAL A 1068 -18.47 11.32 16.32
C VAL A 1068 -19.50 11.21 17.45
N THR A 1069 -20.76 10.90 17.08
CA THR A 1069 -21.87 10.74 18.04
C THR A 1069 -22.04 9.31 18.55
N LYS A 1070 -21.40 8.34 17.90
CA LYS A 1070 -21.49 6.91 18.23
C LYS A 1070 -20.33 6.46 19.13
N ALA A 1071 -20.65 5.69 20.18
CA ALA A 1071 -19.64 5.11 21.06
C ALA A 1071 -18.97 3.91 20.36
N VAL A 1072 -17.67 4.03 20.05
CA VAL A 1072 -16.85 2.89 19.61
C VAL A 1072 -16.50 2.04 20.84
N HIS A 1073 -16.65 0.72 20.74
CA HIS A 1073 -16.29 -0.19 21.83
C HIS A 1073 -14.77 -0.17 22.06
N ARG A 1074 -14.36 -0.20 23.33
CA ARG A 1074 -12.95 -0.24 23.71
C ARG A 1074 -12.33 -1.55 23.23
N LYS A 1075 -11.14 -1.50 22.65
CA LYS A 1075 -10.37 -2.70 22.28
C LYS A 1075 -9.64 -3.28 23.50
N ALA A 1076 -9.45 -4.59 23.51
CA ALA A 1076 -8.63 -5.28 24.50
C ALA A 1076 -7.14 -5.02 24.25
N GLU A 1077 -6.44 -4.43 25.22
CA GLU A 1077 -5.02 -4.06 25.10
C GLU A 1077 -4.13 -4.82 26.10
N ALA A 1078 -4.72 -5.37 27.17
CA ALA A 1078 -4.00 -6.07 28.23
C ALA A 1078 -4.26 -7.59 28.23
N GLU A 1079 -3.33 -8.38 28.78
CA GLU A 1079 -3.46 -9.86 28.84
C GLU A 1079 -4.68 -10.35 29.63
N ASN A 1080 -5.22 -9.53 30.53
CA ASN A 1080 -6.41 -9.85 31.32
C ASN A 1080 -7.71 -9.34 30.66
N GLU A 1081 -7.62 -8.71 29.49
CA GLU A 1081 -8.74 -8.23 28.71
C GLU A 1081 -9.05 -9.22 27.59
N ILE A 1082 -10.24 -9.81 27.64
CA ILE A 1082 -10.71 -10.80 26.68
C ILE A 1082 -11.57 -10.09 25.63
N GLY A 1083 -10.94 -9.81 24.50
CA GLY A 1083 -11.59 -9.24 23.33
C GLY A 1083 -12.24 -10.29 22.42
N SER A 1084 -13.05 -9.83 21.47
CA SER A 1084 -13.59 -10.68 20.40
C SER A 1084 -12.46 -11.13 19.46
N PRO A 1085 -12.21 -12.44 19.25
CA PRO A 1085 -11.17 -12.93 18.34
C PRO A 1085 -11.47 -12.66 16.86
N LEU A 1086 -12.71 -12.31 16.52
CA LEU A 1086 -13.20 -12.09 15.16
C LEU A 1086 -14.43 -11.18 15.17
N GLN A 1087 -14.70 -10.53 14.04
CA GLN A 1087 -15.92 -9.75 13.87
C GLN A 1087 -17.14 -10.66 13.76
N GLY A 1088 -18.23 -10.33 14.46
CA GLY A 1088 -19.44 -11.15 14.50
C GLY A 1088 -20.47 -10.61 15.48
N ARG A 1089 -21.48 -11.42 15.81
CA ARG A 1089 -22.48 -11.07 16.82
C ARG A 1089 -22.20 -11.80 18.12
N LEU A 1090 -22.24 -11.11 19.26
CA LEU A 1090 -22.18 -11.73 20.58
C LEU A 1090 -23.50 -12.47 20.84
N ALA A 1091 -23.54 -13.78 20.61
CA ALA A 1091 -24.76 -14.58 20.72
C ALA A 1091 -25.19 -14.76 22.19
N GLU A 1092 -24.24 -15.10 23.07
CA GLU A 1092 -24.52 -15.43 24.46
C GLU A 1092 -23.34 -15.07 25.37
N ILE A 1093 -23.61 -14.67 26.61
CA ILE A 1093 -22.61 -14.61 27.68
C ILE A 1093 -22.86 -15.74 28.67
N LYS A 1094 -21.84 -16.57 28.89
CA LYS A 1094 -21.92 -17.80 29.70
C LYS A 1094 -21.51 -17.62 31.16
N VAL A 1095 -21.03 -16.43 31.52
CA VAL A 1095 -20.52 -16.12 32.87
C VAL A 1095 -21.11 -14.83 33.44
N LYS A 1096 -20.91 -14.61 34.74
CA LYS A 1096 -21.35 -13.40 35.46
C LYS A 1096 -20.16 -12.66 36.06
N GLU A 1097 -20.29 -11.35 36.25
CA GLU A 1097 -19.32 -10.57 37.02
C GLU A 1097 -19.16 -11.16 38.43
N GLY A 1098 -17.92 -11.27 38.89
CA GLY A 1098 -17.53 -11.88 40.15
C GLY A 1098 -17.39 -13.40 40.14
N GLN A 1099 -17.72 -14.08 39.03
CA GLN A 1099 -17.62 -15.55 38.93
C GLN A 1099 -16.17 -16.01 38.81
N GLU A 1100 -15.77 -16.99 39.61
CA GLU A 1100 -14.50 -17.71 39.42
C GLU A 1100 -14.61 -18.69 38.25
N VAL A 1101 -13.63 -18.64 37.35
CA VAL A 1101 -13.55 -19.49 36.17
C VAL A 1101 -12.21 -20.20 36.13
N LYS A 1102 -12.22 -21.47 35.68
CA LYS A 1102 -10.99 -22.23 35.42
C LYS A 1102 -10.52 -21.94 34.00
N ALA A 1103 -9.25 -22.22 33.70
CA ALA A 1103 -8.77 -22.23 32.32
C ALA A 1103 -9.67 -23.13 31.45
N ASN A 1104 -9.97 -22.70 30.23
CA ASN A 1104 -10.91 -23.33 29.28
C ASN A 1104 -12.40 -23.28 29.64
N THR A 1105 -12.81 -22.54 30.69
CA THR A 1105 -14.24 -22.28 30.93
C THR A 1105 -14.80 -21.39 29.83
N GLY A 1106 -15.90 -21.77 29.19
CA GLY A 1106 -16.56 -20.94 28.18
C GLY A 1106 -17.07 -19.63 28.78
N LEU A 1107 -16.62 -18.50 28.24
CA LEU A 1107 -16.95 -17.16 28.70
C LEU A 1107 -18.13 -16.56 27.96
N PHE A 1108 -18.10 -16.60 26.63
CA PHE A 1108 -19.17 -16.09 25.77
C PHE A 1108 -19.13 -16.77 24.40
N VAL A 1109 -20.19 -16.63 23.61
CA VAL A 1109 -20.36 -17.24 22.29
C VAL A 1109 -20.49 -16.14 21.24
N ILE A 1110 -19.73 -16.26 20.16
CA ILE A 1110 -19.82 -15.40 18.99
C ILE A 1110 -20.41 -16.18 17.82
N GLU A 1111 -21.38 -15.59 17.13
CA GLU A 1111 -21.89 -16.09 15.86
C GLU A 1111 -21.17 -15.38 14.70
N ALA A 1112 -20.47 -16.17 13.87
CA ALA A 1112 -19.79 -15.70 12.66
C ALA A 1112 -19.49 -16.88 11.70
N MET A 1113 -19.39 -16.61 10.39
CA MET A 1113 -19.02 -17.59 9.36
C MET A 1113 -19.85 -18.87 9.39
N LYS A 1114 -21.18 -18.77 9.54
CA LYS A 1114 -22.10 -19.91 9.67
C LYS A 1114 -21.87 -20.78 10.92
N MET A 1115 -21.15 -20.29 11.92
CA MET A 1115 -20.72 -21.06 13.09
C MET A 1115 -20.88 -20.27 14.38
N GLU A 1116 -21.18 -20.98 15.47
CA GLU A 1116 -21.03 -20.46 16.83
C GLU A 1116 -19.66 -20.84 17.38
N THR A 1117 -18.91 -19.85 17.87
CA THR A 1117 -17.60 -20.02 18.48
C THR A 1117 -17.68 -19.62 19.94
N THR A 1118 -17.48 -20.58 20.85
CA THR A 1118 -17.34 -20.28 22.28
C THR A 1118 -15.92 -19.80 22.56
N VAL A 1119 -15.79 -18.58 23.07
CA VAL A 1119 -14.52 -18.01 23.57
C VAL A 1119 -14.35 -18.46 25.02
N SER A 1120 -13.20 -19.02 25.35
CA SER A 1120 -12.92 -19.62 26.66
C SER A 1120 -11.84 -18.85 27.42
N ALA A 1121 -11.87 -18.96 28.74
CA ALA A 1121 -10.89 -18.33 29.62
C ALA A 1121 -9.47 -18.86 29.38
N PRO A 1122 -8.47 -18.01 29.12
CA PRO A 1122 -7.09 -18.45 28.85
C PRO A 1122 -6.38 -18.98 30.10
N LYS A 1123 -6.77 -18.48 31.28
CA LYS A 1123 -6.23 -18.88 32.59
C LYS A 1123 -7.34 -18.96 33.62
N ALA A 1124 -7.06 -19.61 34.74
CA ALA A 1124 -7.94 -19.52 35.91
C ALA A 1124 -7.89 -18.09 36.47
N GLY A 1125 -9.04 -17.57 36.88
CA GLY A 1125 -9.16 -16.20 37.37
C GLY A 1125 -10.60 -15.87 37.71
N LYS A 1126 -10.84 -14.62 38.06
CA LYS A 1126 -12.19 -14.12 38.39
C LYS A 1126 -12.67 -13.17 37.30
N VAL A 1127 -13.92 -13.29 36.88
CA VAL A 1127 -14.53 -12.33 35.95
C VAL A 1127 -14.69 -11.00 36.69
N LYS A 1128 -13.88 -10.00 36.35
CA LYS A 1128 -13.91 -8.68 36.99
C LYS A 1128 -15.08 -7.86 36.47
N LYS A 1129 -15.25 -7.82 35.14
CA LYS A 1129 -16.28 -7.00 34.49
C LYS A 1129 -16.68 -7.53 33.12
N ILE A 1130 -17.95 -7.38 32.77
CA ILE A 1130 -18.50 -7.67 31.44
C ILE A 1130 -18.82 -6.32 30.79
N HIS A 1131 -18.15 -6.00 29.67
CA HIS A 1131 -18.21 -4.69 29.04
C HIS A 1131 -19.29 -4.58 27.95
N LEU A 1132 -19.68 -5.70 27.33
CA LEU A 1132 -20.65 -5.78 26.24
C LEU A 1132 -21.73 -6.82 26.52
N MET A 1133 -22.93 -6.66 25.97
CA MET A 1133 -24.08 -7.53 26.23
C MET A 1133 -24.38 -8.45 25.03
N ALA A 1134 -25.05 -9.58 25.27
CA ALA A 1134 -25.55 -10.43 24.19
C ALA A 1134 -26.43 -9.63 23.21
N GLY A 1135 -26.34 -9.95 21.92
CA GLY A 1135 -26.92 -9.18 20.81
C GLY A 1135 -26.01 -8.10 20.23
N THR A 1136 -24.91 -7.73 20.91
CA THR A 1136 -24.00 -6.67 20.43
C THR A 1136 -23.20 -7.15 19.22
N MET A 1137 -23.09 -6.29 18.20
CA MET A 1137 -22.15 -6.50 17.10
C MET A 1137 -20.74 -6.17 17.58
N LEU A 1138 -19.82 -7.11 17.40
CA LEU A 1138 -18.44 -6.99 17.84
C LEU A 1138 -17.55 -6.82 16.62
N ASP A 1139 -16.67 -5.82 16.66
CA ASP A 1139 -15.46 -5.81 15.84
C ASP A 1139 -14.38 -6.68 16.48
N GLN A 1140 -13.36 -7.03 15.69
CA GLN A 1140 -12.20 -7.74 16.23
C GLN A 1140 -11.57 -6.92 17.36
N GLU A 1141 -11.15 -7.61 18.42
CA GLU A 1141 -10.56 -7.08 19.65
C GLU A 1141 -11.49 -6.23 20.51
N ASP A 1142 -12.77 -6.06 20.18
CA ASP A 1142 -13.72 -5.40 21.09
C ASP A 1142 -13.74 -6.11 22.44
N LEU A 1143 -13.47 -5.36 23.51
CA LEU A 1143 -13.38 -5.87 24.86
C LEU A 1143 -14.75 -6.36 25.33
N VAL A 1144 -14.90 -7.67 25.54
CA VAL A 1144 -16.14 -8.27 26.04
C VAL A 1144 -16.05 -8.51 27.54
N ILE A 1145 -14.97 -9.10 28.02
CA ILE A 1145 -14.78 -9.48 29.44
C ILE A 1145 -13.40 -9.07 29.93
N GLU A 1146 -13.32 -8.52 31.14
CA GLU A 1146 -12.08 -8.29 31.87
C GLU A 1146 -11.94 -9.31 33.00
N MET A 1147 -10.77 -9.92 33.12
CA MET A 1147 -10.42 -10.91 34.15
C MET A 1147 -9.48 -10.32 35.20
N GLU A 1148 -9.50 -10.92 36.39
CA GLU A 1148 -8.57 -10.71 37.52
C GLU A 1148 -7.78 -12.00 37.79
#